data_AF-A0A6A5HBH2-F1
#
_entry.id   AF-A0A6A5HBH2-F1
#
_cell.length_a   1.000
_cell.length_b   1.000
_cell.length_c   1.000
_cell.angle_alpha   90.00
_cell.angle_beta   90.00
_cell.angle_gamma   90.00
#
_symmetry.space_group_name_H-M   'P 1'
#
loop_
_entity.id
_entity.type
_entity.pdbx_description
1 polymer ?
#
loop_
_entity_poly.entity_id
_entity_poly.type
_entity_poly.pdbx_seq_one_letter_code
_entity_poly.pdbx_strand_id
1 'polypeptide(L)'
;MTTDKNDTLDDFFDIAIVQNLTKLNLNSFGHMACCHDKDERVQFGKVLEKILNSQSQEMLKEIRINGEDAIFMKNWVKDVYQLIPSVTKLHLPYCPLSLSPNFTNLCQFKNVTELDISCSELKNLTGISNIKNLELLNLSNLEFREKEDVLDLFNLEKLRVLNISSFRNEDRLQNLKLYLQCKKSLPQLRFLDCSNNDINLKDLYVLVETHPMLEVVCLLETPLEKNPQIEFPGRTVELLTIENAHRCLISLNYCMQTIKYLGDVKRIFNECAEFLENLNASDQDYKDCVKLMLFFIKKYKDNETYQEYSLDCLLCACQKAHLLDVNEKHHLIRTILDSLSDYACYENDADDEPISVVHYIAFNILCRKEICEASPQAIDAVCKGIADVFRFASCVRPWTTPWCCLMLLKQLTRKITSLNALDVAGLKIHLLQIFMKYDIEETGEETFFVLVHVMNDLTYVNRESRAEDLILRCDKTIIQGIITTIANLDNDSQKRDVLNMLEEYVKFVDVSVFESFFHRFEEFLMPSVLAKNTEEQKAVVSVLGAMMCCEDLQANPLTEQTLNAILQSLNSFDISEDTDAFRYIVRTSDNREAVKWAKWILKSCGVVVEEEEDVVKVVPEEIVPEEAREEEPEAKKRKL
;
A
#
# COMPACT_ATOMS: atom_id res chain seq x y z
N MET A 1 -29.47 11.11 -10.62
CA MET A 1 -28.93 12.32 -9.99
C MET A 1 -28.80 12.08 -8.49
N THR A 2 -27.73 12.54 -7.86
CA THR A 2 -27.43 12.33 -6.43
C THR A 2 -27.03 13.66 -5.79
N THR A 3 -27.59 14.01 -4.63
CA THR A 3 -27.11 15.13 -3.80
C THR A 3 -26.13 14.61 -2.75
N ASP A 4 -25.08 15.36 -2.47
CA ASP A 4 -24.15 15.09 -1.35
C ASP A 4 -24.26 16.13 -0.24
N LYS A 5 -23.68 15.85 0.94
CA LYS A 5 -23.72 16.72 2.12
C LYS A 5 -23.07 18.10 1.89
N ASN A 6 -22.16 18.22 0.93
CA ASN A 6 -21.38 19.43 0.67
C ASN A 6 -21.93 20.30 -0.48
N ASP A 7 -22.97 19.87 -1.19
CA ASP A 7 -23.50 20.60 -2.34
C ASP A 7 -24.30 21.84 -1.89
N THR A 8 -23.94 23.02 -2.39
CA THR A 8 -24.81 24.21 -2.27
C THR A 8 -25.92 24.11 -3.31
N LEU A 9 -27.13 23.82 -2.84
CA LEU A 9 -28.16 23.15 -3.64
C LEU A 9 -29.02 24.05 -4.55
N ASP A 10 -28.81 25.37 -4.57
CA ASP A 10 -29.60 26.26 -5.45
C ASP A 10 -29.23 26.07 -6.93
N ASP A 11 -27.95 25.88 -7.26
CA ASP A 11 -27.49 25.53 -8.62
C ASP A 11 -27.97 24.12 -9.03
N PHE A 12 -28.26 23.26 -8.05
CA PHE A 12 -28.66 21.87 -8.27
C PHE A 12 -30.10 21.75 -8.78
N PHE A 13 -31.01 22.60 -8.32
CA PHE A 13 -32.39 22.60 -8.78
C PHE A 13 -32.50 22.96 -10.27
N ASP A 14 -31.77 23.98 -10.71
CA ASP A 14 -31.79 24.43 -12.10
C ASP A 14 -31.28 23.36 -13.07
N ILE A 15 -30.26 22.61 -12.66
CA ILE A 15 -29.74 21.47 -13.43
C ILE A 15 -30.72 20.30 -13.42
N ALA A 16 -31.32 20.00 -12.26
CA ALA A 16 -32.20 18.86 -12.11
C ALA A 16 -33.49 19.01 -12.93
N ILE A 17 -34.11 20.19 -12.88
CA ILE A 17 -35.45 20.41 -13.45
C ILE A 17 -35.44 20.39 -14.99
N VAL A 18 -34.29 20.60 -15.62
CA VAL A 18 -34.16 20.48 -17.09
C VAL A 18 -33.82 19.04 -17.54
N GLN A 19 -33.56 18.12 -16.62
CA GLN A 19 -33.25 16.72 -16.93
C GLN A 19 -34.49 15.82 -16.84
N ASN A 20 -34.52 14.75 -17.63
CA ASN A 20 -35.56 13.72 -17.56
C ASN A 20 -35.09 12.58 -16.65
N LEU A 21 -35.24 12.78 -15.34
CA LEU A 21 -34.66 11.90 -14.32
C LEU A 21 -35.39 10.56 -14.25
N THR A 22 -34.62 9.47 -14.29
CA THR A 22 -35.10 8.10 -14.02
C THR A 22 -34.71 7.61 -12.62
N LYS A 23 -33.71 8.25 -12.01
CA LYS A 23 -33.21 7.98 -10.65
C LYS A 23 -32.88 9.27 -9.90
N LEU A 24 -33.33 9.37 -8.65
CA LEU A 24 -33.08 10.49 -7.75
C LEU A 24 -32.60 10.00 -6.39
N ASN A 25 -31.48 10.51 -5.90
CA ASN A 25 -30.95 10.22 -4.58
C ASN A 25 -30.73 11.51 -3.78
N LEU A 26 -31.44 11.66 -2.66
CA LEU A 26 -31.39 12.80 -1.76
C LEU A 26 -30.75 12.36 -0.43
N ASN A 27 -29.49 12.75 -0.19
CA ASN A 27 -28.74 12.30 0.99
C ASN A 27 -28.61 13.34 2.12
N SER A 28 -28.96 14.60 1.87
CA SER A 28 -28.83 15.69 2.85
C SER A 28 -29.91 16.75 2.61
N PHE A 29 -30.45 17.31 3.70
CA PHE A 29 -31.49 18.34 3.67
C PHE A 29 -31.08 19.65 4.38
N GLY A 30 -30.00 19.67 5.16
CA GLY A 30 -29.63 20.81 6.01
C GLY A 30 -29.42 22.14 5.28
N HIS A 31 -29.00 22.10 4.01
CA HIS A 31 -28.75 23.31 3.21
C HIS A 31 -29.96 23.76 2.36
N MET A 32 -31.14 23.14 2.50
CA MET A 32 -32.34 23.50 1.72
C MET A 32 -33.22 24.55 2.40
N ALA A 33 -32.66 25.70 2.77
CA ALA A 33 -33.38 26.76 3.51
C ALA A 33 -34.72 27.16 2.85
N CYS A 34 -34.78 27.18 1.52
CA CYS A 34 -35.99 27.52 0.75
C CYS A 34 -37.09 26.43 0.80
N CYS A 35 -36.76 25.22 1.26
CA CYS A 35 -37.68 24.09 1.40
C CYS A 35 -37.98 23.74 2.86
N HIS A 36 -37.50 24.54 3.81
CA HIS A 36 -37.84 24.40 5.22
C HIS A 36 -39.05 25.27 5.60
N ASP A 37 -39.87 24.79 6.53
CA ASP A 37 -40.85 25.64 7.21
C ASP A 37 -40.18 26.51 8.28
N LYS A 38 -40.98 27.27 9.03
CA LYS A 38 -40.46 28.15 10.09
C LYS A 38 -39.86 27.39 11.28
N ASP A 39 -40.18 26.10 11.41
CA ASP A 39 -39.69 25.19 12.45
C ASP A 39 -38.57 24.30 11.89
N GLU A 40 -37.93 24.70 10.79
CA GLU A 40 -36.86 23.97 10.10
C GLU A 40 -37.28 22.57 9.57
N ARG A 41 -38.58 22.32 9.39
CA ARG A 41 -39.06 21.04 8.84
C ARG A 41 -39.03 21.02 7.32
N VAL A 42 -38.57 19.93 6.74
CA VAL A 42 -38.49 19.74 5.28
C VAL A 42 -39.89 19.62 4.66
N GLN A 43 -40.17 20.45 3.65
CA GLN A 43 -41.37 20.43 2.81
C GLN A 43 -41.12 19.65 1.51
N PHE A 44 -41.30 18.33 1.53
CA PHE A 44 -40.95 17.46 0.40
C PHE A 44 -41.71 17.77 -0.89
N GLY A 45 -42.97 18.21 -0.82
CA GLY A 45 -43.68 18.67 -2.02
C GLY A 45 -42.89 19.76 -2.76
N LYS A 46 -42.39 20.77 -2.03
CA LYS A 46 -41.58 21.86 -2.61
C LYS A 46 -40.24 21.37 -3.14
N VAL A 47 -39.57 20.47 -2.42
CA VAL A 47 -38.29 19.89 -2.86
C VAL A 47 -38.47 19.18 -4.20
N LEU A 48 -39.47 18.31 -4.29
CA LEU A 48 -39.73 17.52 -5.50
C LEU A 48 -40.24 18.38 -6.66
N GLU A 49 -41.10 19.38 -6.41
CA GLU A 49 -41.54 20.34 -7.43
C GLU A 49 -40.38 21.13 -8.05
N LYS A 50 -39.34 21.45 -7.27
CA LYS A 50 -38.14 22.12 -7.75
C LYS A 50 -37.18 21.20 -8.52
N ILE A 51 -37.23 19.89 -8.28
CA ILE A 51 -36.30 18.92 -8.88
C ILE A 51 -36.91 18.25 -10.11
N LEU A 52 -38.23 17.99 -10.10
CA LEU A 52 -38.89 17.11 -11.06
C LEU A 52 -39.78 17.90 -12.02
N ASN A 53 -39.41 17.91 -13.30
CA ASN A 53 -40.33 18.27 -14.39
C ASN A 53 -41.38 17.17 -14.64
N SER A 54 -42.38 17.47 -15.46
CA SER A 54 -43.48 16.54 -15.78
C SER A 54 -43.00 15.20 -16.35
N GLN A 55 -41.99 15.23 -17.23
CA GLN A 55 -41.44 14.01 -17.82
C GLN A 55 -40.74 13.13 -16.77
N SER A 56 -40.01 13.75 -15.83
CA SER A 56 -39.36 13.07 -14.71
C SER A 56 -40.40 12.46 -13.78
N GLN A 57 -41.47 13.17 -13.45
CA GLN A 57 -42.57 12.64 -12.61
C GLN A 57 -43.18 11.36 -13.19
N GLU A 58 -43.31 11.26 -14.51
CA GLU A 58 -43.83 10.05 -15.17
C GLU A 58 -42.79 8.92 -15.25
N MET A 59 -41.53 9.26 -15.54
CA MET A 59 -40.47 8.30 -15.84
C MET A 59 -39.67 7.81 -14.64
N LEU A 60 -39.69 8.52 -13.50
CA LEU A 60 -38.87 8.19 -12.34
C LEU A 60 -39.16 6.77 -11.87
N LYS A 61 -38.11 5.94 -11.78
CA LYS A 61 -38.21 4.54 -11.34
C LYS A 61 -37.65 4.32 -9.95
N GLU A 62 -36.67 5.11 -9.56
CA GLU A 62 -35.95 4.96 -8.30
C GLU A 62 -35.84 6.30 -7.59
N ILE A 63 -36.27 6.34 -6.33
CA ILE A 63 -36.02 7.45 -5.43
C ILE A 63 -35.42 6.95 -4.12
N ARG A 64 -34.37 7.64 -3.66
CA ARG A 64 -33.80 7.49 -2.33
C ARG A 64 -33.89 8.82 -1.58
N ILE A 65 -34.41 8.76 -0.35
CA ILE A 65 -34.53 9.89 0.58
C ILE A 65 -33.90 9.42 1.89
N ASN A 66 -32.72 9.95 2.23
CA ASN A 66 -32.06 9.63 3.49
C ASN A 66 -32.51 10.61 4.59
N GLY A 67 -33.36 10.16 5.51
CA GLY A 67 -33.89 11.00 6.59
C GLY A 67 -32.95 11.25 7.76
N GLU A 68 -31.70 10.80 7.67
CA GLU A 68 -30.69 11.05 8.71
C GLU A 68 -30.57 12.56 8.96
N ASP A 69 -30.64 12.95 10.24
CA ASP A 69 -30.57 14.33 10.74
C ASP A 69 -31.66 15.29 10.19
N ALA A 70 -32.72 14.78 9.55
CA ALA A 70 -33.78 15.60 8.98
C ALA A 70 -35.10 15.52 9.78
N ILE A 71 -35.75 16.67 9.97
CA ILE A 71 -37.09 16.75 10.56
C ILE A 71 -38.10 16.94 9.45
N PHE A 72 -39.07 16.04 9.35
CA PHE A 72 -40.05 16.02 8.28
C PHE A 72 -41.36 16.70 8.70
N MET A 73 -42.01 17.38 7.75
CA MET A 73 -43.40 17.78 7.95
C MET A 73 -44.30 16.55 8.13
N LYS A 74 -45.40 16.73 8.88
CA LYS A 74 -46.44 15.70 8.97
C LYS A 74 -46.97 15.36 7.59
N ASN A 75 -47.27 14.09 7.34
CA ASN A 75 -47.92 13.62 6.11
C ASN A 75 -47.07 13.81 4.83
N TRP A 76 -45.75 14.04 4.94
CA TRP A 76 -44.85 14.27 3.80
C TRP A 76 -44.88 13.15 2.74
N VAL A 77 -45.14 11.90 3.15
CA VAL A 77 -45.24 10.76 2.23
C VAL A 77 -46.36 10.95 1.20
N LYS A 78 -47.45 11.65 1.57
CA LYS A 78 -48.53 11.95 0.65
C LYS A 78 -48.05 12.85 -0.49
N ASP A 79 -47.23 13.85 -0.18
CA ASP A 79 -46.70 14.80 -1.16
C ASP A 79 -45.77 14.08 -2.14
N VAL A 80 -44.94 13.15 -1.62
CA VAL A 80 -44.11 12.26 -2.46
C VAL A 80 -44.98 11.40 -3.37
N TYR A 81 -46.01 10.74 -2.84
CA TYR A 81 -46.91 9.90 -3.63
C TYR A 81 -47.63 10.67 -4.75
N GLN A 82 -48.02 11.92 -4.49
CA GLN A 82 -48.74 12.74 -5.48
C GLN A 82 -47.86 13.09 -6.69
N LEU A 83 -46.56 13.29 -6.49
CA LEU A 83 -45.65 13.70 -7.55
C LEU A 83 -45.03 12.52 -8.30
N ILE A 84 -44.81 11.39 -7.62
CA ILE A 84 -44.11 10.24 -8.22
C ILE A 84 -44.80 8.90 -7.92
N PRO A 85 -46.08 8.72 -8.27
CA PRO A 85 -46.83 7.49 -7.95
C PRO A 85 -46.37 6.24 -8.72
N SER A 86 -45.58 6.41 -9.78
CA SER A 86 -45.15 5.35 -10.71
C SER A 86 -43.83 4.67 -10.32
N VAL A 87 -43.19 5.08 -9.21
CA VAL A 87 -41.90 4.53 -8.78
C VAL A 87 -41.97 3.04 -8.48
N THR A 88 -40.89 2.34 -8.81
CA THR A 88 -40.72 0.90 -8.59
C THR A 88 -39.75 0.61 -7.45
N LYS A 89 -38.80 1.52 -7.18
CA LYS A 89 -37.82 1.42 -6.10
C LYS A 89 -37.93 2.64 -5.19
N LEU A 90 -38.28 2.42 -3.94
CA LEU A 90 -38.53 3.46 -2.95
C LEU A 90 -37.66 3.22 -1.71
N HIS A 91 -36.61 4.02 -1.56
CA HIS A 91 -35.67 3.88 -0.43
C HIS A 91 -35.80 5.08 0.51
N LEU A 92 -36.28 4.84 1.72
CA LEU A 92 -36.57 5.84 2.75
C LEU A 92 -35.86 5.52 4.08
N PRO A 93 -34.53 5.22 4.06
CA PRO A 93 -33.80 4.96 5.29
C PRO A 93 -33.84 6.19 6.20
N TYR A 94 -33.95 5.97 7.51
CA TYR A 94 -33.98 7.02 8.55
C TYR A 94 -35.15 8.00 8.44
N CYS A 95 -36.13 7.77 7.57
CA CYS A 95 -37.31 8.63 7.48
C CYS A 95 -38.34 8.28 8.57
N PRO A 96 -38.92 9.24 9.31
CA PRO A 96 -39.89 8.96 10.37
C PRO A 96 -41.24 8.52 9.78
N LEU A 97 -41.51 7.21 9.84
CA LEU A 97 -42.75 6.60 9.33
C LEU A 97 -43.75 6.23 10.43
N SER A 98 -43.31 6.21 11.69
CA SER A 98 -44.15 5.91 12.87
C SER A 98 -45.30 6.92 13.07
N LEU A 99 -45.14 8.14 12.57
CA LEU A 99 -46.15 9.20 12.67
C LEU A 99 -47.28 8.98 11.64
N SER A 100 -48.49 8.69 12.14
CA SER A 100 -49.68 8.62 11.30
C SER A 100 -49.93 9.96 10.58
N PRO A 101 -50.28 9.95 9.28
CA PRO A 101 -50.63 8.79 8.43
C PRO A 101 -49.49 8.36 7.47
N ASN A 102 -48.22 8.63 7.77
CA ASN A 102 -47.11 8.46 6.83
C ASN A 102 -47.01 7.02 6.27
N PHE A 103 -47.01 6.01 7.13
CA PHE A 103 -46.94 4.61 6.68
C PHE A 103 -48.17 4.16 5.88
N THR A 104 -49.37 4.61 6.27
CA THR A 104 -50.61 4.33 5.52
C THR A 104 -50.57 4.90 4.09
N ASN A 105 -50.01 6.10 3.92
CA ASN A 105 -49.79 6.70 2.60
C ASN A 105 -48.72 5.95 1.81
N LEU A 106 -47.66 5.49 2.47
CA LEU A 106 -46.62 4.68 1.84
C LEU A 106 -47.20 3.39 1.24
N CYS A 107 -48.19 2.79 1.90
CA CYS A 107 -48.87 1.59 1.42
C CYS A 107 -49.74 1.81 0.15
N GLN A 108 -49.86 3.05 -0.33
CA GLN A 108 -50.55 3.37 -1.59
C GLN A 108 -49.68 3.13 -2.83
N PHE A 109 -48.35 3.04 -2.70
CA PHE A 109 -47.43 2.83 -3.82
C PHE A 109 -47.51 1.41 -4.40
N LYS A 110 -48.52 1.13 -5.25
CA LYS A 110 -48.80 -0.23 -5.78
C LYS A 110 -47.76 -0.80 -6.74
N ASN A 111 -46.96 0.07 -7.35
CA ASN A 111 -45.96 -0.29 -8.35
C ASN A 111 -44.59 -0.62 -7.74
N VAL A 112 -44.40 -0.39 -6.45
CA VAL A 112 -43.12 -0.62 -5.77
C VAL A 112 -42.83 -2.12 -5.69
N THR A 113 -41.63 -2.48 -6.14
CA THR A 113 -41.05 -3.82 -6.09
C THR A 113 -39.88 -3.89 -5.11
N GLU A 114 -39.23 -2.77 -4.82
CA GLU A 114 -38.15 -2.67 -3.82
C GLU A 114 -38.45 -1.53 -2.84
N LEU A 115 -38.55 -1.86 -1.55
CA LEU A 115 -38.84 -0.92 -0.48
C LEU A 115 -37.77 -1.03 0.61
N ASP A 116 -37.16 0.10 0.95
CA ASP A 116 -36.26 0.23 2.09
C ASP A 116 -36.86 1.25 3.07
N ILE A 117 -37.22 0.80 4.27
CA ILE A 117 -37.72 1.64 5.38
C ILE A 117 -36.88 1.40 6.63
N SER A 118 -35.60 1.08 6.43
CA SER A 118 -34.66 0.87 7.53
C SER A 118 -34.57 2.09 8.44
N CYS A 119 -34.38 1.85 9.74
CA CYS A 119 -34.24 2.91 10.74
C CYS A 119 -35.41 3.93 10.79
N SER A 120 -36.61 3.57 10.35
CA SER A 120 -37.76 4.50 10.25
C SER A 120 -38.59 4.66 11.54
N GLU A 121 -38.12 4.05 12.63
CA GLU A 121 -38.80 3.92 13.93
C GLU A 121 -40.20 3.27 13.87
N LEU A 122 -40.53 2.62 12.75
CA LEU A 122 -41.82 2.02 12.54
C LEU A 122 -41.96 0.76 13.40
N LYS A 123 -43.06 0.68 14.15
CA LYS A 123 -43.31 -0.39 15.15
C LYS A 123 -44.36 -1.40 14.70
N ASN A 124 -45.06 -1.16 13.59
CA ASN A 124 -46.15 -2.01 13.14
C ASN A 124 -46.29 -1.90 11.60
N LEU A 125 -46.42 -3.05 10.94
CA LEU A 125 -46.46 -3.17 9.48
C LEU A 125 -47.88 -3.35 8.92
N THR A 126 -48.91 -3.12 9.73
CA THR A 126 -50.31 -3.22 9.28
C THR A 126 -50.53 -2.34 8.05
N GLY A 127 -50.98 -2.97 6.98
CA GLY A 127 -51.20 -2.32 5.69
C GLY A 127 -50.09 -2.54 4.66
N ILE A 128 -48.90 -3.06 5.01
CA ILE A 128 -47.82 -3.29 4.04
C ILE A 128 -48.23 -4.23 2.90
N SER A 129 -49.13 -5.17 3.21
CA SER A 129 -49.79 -6.12 2.29
C SER A 129 -50.45 -5.45 1.07
N ASN A 130 -50.71 -4.15 1.15
CA ASN A 130 -51.23 -3.34 0.07
C ASN A 130 -50.24 -3.10 -1.09
N ILE A 131 -48.94 -3.32 -0.89
CA ILE A 131 -47.88 -3.22 -1.91
C ILE A 131 -47.66 -4.61 -2.53
N LYS A 132 -48.63 -5.07 -3.32
CA LYS A 132 -48.71 -6.47 -3.79
C LYS A 132 -47.56 -6.93 -4.69
N ASN A 133 -46.80 -5.99 -5.26
CA ASN A 133 -45.70 -6.28 -6.18
C ASN A 133 -44.33 -6.31 -5.49
N LEU A 134 -44.29 -6.23 -4.16
CA LEU A 134 -43.03 -6.15 -3.42
C LEU A 134 -42.23 -7.44 -3.52
N GLU A 135 -40.99 -7.34 -3.98
CA GLU A 135 -40.02 -8.43 -4.14
C GLU A 135 -38.85 -8.30 -3.17
N LEU A 136 -38.47 -7.08 -2.80
CA LEU A 136 -37.43 -6.79 -1.81
C LEU A 136 -37.95 -5.83 -0.75
N LEU A 137 -37.78 -6.20 0.51
CA LEU A 137 -38.15 -5.38 1.66
C LEU A 137 -37.00 -5.31 2.67
N ASN A 138 -36.53 -4.10 2.94
CA ASN A 138 -35.57 -3.82 3.99
C ASN A 138 -36.23 -3.14 5.21
N LEU A 139 -36.17 -3.84 6.35
CA LEU A 139 -36.69 -3.45 7.66
C LEU A 139 -35.56 -3.35 8.71
N SER A 140 -34.30 -3.25 8.29
CA SER A 140 -33.18 -3.28 9.22
C SER A 140 -33.30 -2.17 10.29
N ASN A 141 -32.95 -2.49 11.54
CA ASN A 141 -33.11 -1.64 12.73
C ASN A 141 -34.54 -1.19 13.06
N LEU A 142 -35.57 -1.91 12.60
CA LEU A 142 -36.90 -1.78 13.20
C LEU A 142 -37.02 -2.71 14.40
N GLU A 143 -37.78 -2.32 15.41
CA GLU A 143 -38.03 -3.13 16.61
C GLU A 143 -39.53 -3.35 16.76
N PHE A 144 -39.94 -4.62 16.71
CA PHE A 144 -41.33 -5.03 16.88
C PHE A 144 -41.54 -5.60 18.28
N ARG A 145 -42.75 -5.44 18.82
CA ARG A 145 -43.05 -5.86 20.20
C ARG A 145 -43.91 -7.11 20.25
N GLU A 146 -44.80 -7.27 19.29
CA GLU A 146 -45.75 -8.38 19.23
C GLU A 146 -45.79 -8.99 17.83
N LYS A 147 -46.20 -10.25 17.70
CA LYS A 147 -46.25 -10.95 16.40
C LYS A 147 -47.27 -10.30 15.44
N GLU A 148 -48.29 -9.65 15.98
CA GLU A 148 -49.29 -8.89 15.23
C GLU A 148 -48.67 -7.73 14.46
N ASP A 149 -47.55 -7.16 14.94
CA ASP A 149 -46.84 -6.06 14.29
C ASP A 149 -46.25 -6.46 12.93
N VAL A 150 -45.95 -7.74 12.73
CA VAL A 150 -45.31 -8.28 11.52
C VAL A 150 -46.24 -9.17 10.69
N LEU A 151 -47.46 -9.43 11.16
CA LEU A 151 -48.38 -10.43 10.59
C LEU A 151 -48.72 -10.16 9.13
N ASP A 152 -48.81 -8.90 8.73
CA ASP A 152 -49.16 -8.48 7.37
C ASP A 152 -48.06 -8.77 6.33
N LEU A 153 -46.81 -9.03 6.77
CA LEU A 153 -45.72 -9.42 5.87
C LEU A 153 -46.08 -10.67 5.06
N PHE A 154 -46.74 -11.64 5.69
CA PHE A 154 -47.07 -12.93 5.09
C PHE A 154 -48.10 -12.85 3.96
N ASN A 155 -48.66 -11.66 3.69
CA ASN A 155 -49.53 -11.41 2.54
C ASN A 155 -48.75 -10.87 1.31
N LEU A 156 -47.43 -10.70 1.42
CA LEU A 156 -46.55 -10.27 0.32
C LEU A 156 -46.08 -11.49 -0.50
N GLU A 157 -46.96 -12.03 -1.33
CA GLU A 157 -46.75 -13.31 -2.04
C GLU A 157 -45.56 -13.31 -3.00
N LYS A 158 -45.10 -12.15 -3.46
CA LYS A 158 -43.95 -11.99 -4.36
C LYS A 158 -42.63 -11.70 -3.64
N LEU A 159 -42.63 -11.61 -2.31
CA LEU A 159 -41.43 -11.22 -1.56
C LEU A 159 -40.36 -12.31 -1.67
N ARG A 160 -39.19 -11.93 -2.18
CA ARG A 160 -38.03 -12.79 -2.43
C ARG A 160 -36.86 -12.48 -1.51
N VAL A 161 -36.71 -11.22 -1.11
CA VAL A 161 -35.63 -10.73 -0.26
C VAL A 161 -36.24 -10.01 0.93
N LEU A 162 -35.96 -10.47 2.14
CA LEU A 162 -36.36 -9.84 3.38
C LEU A 162 -35.13 -9.56 4.23
N ASN A 163 -34.99 -8.31 4.70
CA ASN A 163 -33.98 -7.93 5.66
C ASN A 163 -34.66 -7.43 6.94
N ILE A 164 -34.38 -8.11 8.07
CA ILE A 164 -34.84 -7.78 9.42
C ILE A 164 -33.66 -7.64 10.40
N SER A 165 -32.46 -7.37 9.87
CA SER A 165 -31.23 -7.30 10.67
C SER A 165 -31.17 -6.06 11.57
N SER A 166 -30.19 -6.07 12.47
CA SER A 166 -29.91 -4.96 13.40
C SER A 166 -28.42 -4.66 13.41
N PHE A 167 -28.05 -3.40 13.63
CA PHE A 167 -26.65 -2.96 13.75
C PHE A 167 -26.46 -1.83 14.78
N ARG A 168 -27.53 -1.34 15.41
CA ARG A 168 -27.47 -0.26 16.42
C ARG A 168 -27.67 -0.73 17.85
N ASN A 169 -28.19 -1.95 18.05
CA ASN A 169 -28.55 -2.44 19.38
C ASN A 169 -27.42 -3.27 19.98
N GLU A 170 -27.09 -2.99 21.24
CA GLU A 170 -26.18 -3.82 22.05
C GLU A 170 -26.79 -5.21 22.29
N ASP A 171 -28.13 -5.26 22.43
CA ASP A 171 -28.89 -6.50 22.58
C ASP A 171 -29.42 -7.01 21.24
N ARG A 172 -29.45 -8.34 21.09
CA ARG A 172 -30.01 -9.01 19.92
C ARG A 172 -31.53 -8.81 19.82
N LEU A 173 -32.01 -8.47 18.63
CA LEU A 173 -33.45 -8.28 18.39
C LEU A 173 -34.22 -9.60 18.42
N GLN A 174 -35.49 -9.52 18.85
CA GLN A 174 -36.41 -10.66 18.88
C GLN A 174 -37.31 -10.73 17.62
N ASN A 175 -37.05 -9.90 16.60
CA ASN A 175 -37.91 -9.80 15.41
C ASN A 175 -38.06 -11.14 14.69
N LEU A 176 -36.98 -11.91 14.52
CA LEU A 176 -37.09 -13.23 13.90
C LEU A 176 -37.97 -14.20 14.72
N LYS A 177 -37.92 -14.14 16.05
CA LYS A 177 -38.82 -14.97 16.88
C LYS A 177 -40.28 -14.55 16.71
N LEU A 178 -40.57 -13.24 16.70
CA LEU A 178 -41.91 -12.73 16.43
C LEU A 178 -42.42 -13.16 15.05
N TYR A 179 -41.55 -13.07 14.03
CA TYR A 179 -41.82 -13.56 12.68
C TYR A 179 -42.19 -15.05 12.67
N LEU A 180 -41.40 -15.91 13.31
CA LEU A 180 -41.67 -17.36 13.36
C LEU A 180 -42.92 -17.71 14.20
N GLN A 181 -43.23 -16.93 15.23
CA GLN A 181 -44.43 -17.10 16.05
C GLN A 181 -45.75 -16.90 15.27
N CYS A 182 -45.72 -16.20 14.14
CA CYS A 182 -46.87 -16.07 13.26
C CYS A 182 -47.30 -17.41 12.66
N LYS A 183 -46.41 -18.42 12.61
CA LYS A 183 -46.68 -19.75 12.02
C LYS A 183 -47.21 -19.66 10.59
N LYS A 184 -46.65 -18.72 9.82
CA LYS A 184 -46.96 -18.47 8.42
C LYS A 184 -45.69 -18.59 7.58
N SER A 185 -45.87 -18.61 6.26
CA SER A 185 -44.79 -18.79 5.29
C SER A 185 -44.82 -17.68 4.25
N LEU A 186 -43.64 -17.25 3.83
CA LEU A 186 -43.44 -16.50 2.59
C LEU A 186 -42.96 -17.47 1.49
N PRO A 187 -43.84 -17.92 0.59
CA PRO A 187 -43.55 -19.06 -0.29
C PRO A 187 -42.48 -18.76 -1.36
N GLN A 188 -42.27 -17.48 -1.70
CA GLN A 188 -41.28 -17.04 -2.69
C GLN A 188 -39.99 -16.51 -2.06
N LEU A 189 -39.87 -16.52 -0.72
CA LEU A 189 -38.71 -15.98 -0.03
C LEU A 189 -37.47 -16.82 -0.36
N ARG A 190 -36.42 -16.17 -0.87
CA ARG A 190 -35.14 -16.79 -1.26
C ARG A 190 -33.99 -16.35 -0.37
N PHE A 191 -34.03 -15.11 0.10
CA PHE A 191 -32.99 -14.54 0.94
C PHE A 191 -33.60 -13.92 2.19
N LEU A 192 -33.05 -14.28 3.36
CA LEU A 192 -33.34 -13.63 4.63
C LEU A 192 -32.06 -13.15 5.30
N ASP A 193 -31.96 -11.85 5.57
CA ASP A 193 -30.97 -11.31 6.50
C ASP A 193 -31.61 -11.11 7.87
N CYS A 194 -31.17 -11.91 8.84
CA CYS A 194 -31.55 -11.82 10.24
C CYS A 194 -30.34 -11.55 11.14
N SER A 195 -29.30 -10.90 10.60
CA SER A 195 -28.09 -10.57 11.36
C SER A 195 -28.44 -9.80 12.64
N ASN A 196 -27.70 -10.09 13.72
CA ASN A 196 -27.94 -9.53 15.05
C ASN A 196 -29.38 -9.74 15.61
N ASN A 197 -30.05 -10.82 15.19
CA ASN A 197 -31.27 -11.32 15.86
C ASN A 197 -30.93 -12.49 16.79
N ASP A 198 -31.79 -12.69 17.78
CA ASP A 198 -31.78 -13.88 18.61
C ASP A 198 -32.44 -15.06 17.88
N ILE A 199 -31.65 -16.11 17.65
CA ILE A 199 -32.02 -17.31 16.90
C ILE A 199 -31.26 -18.50 17.48
N ASN A 200 -31.91 -19.66 17.56
CA ASN A 200 -31.27 -20.93 17.83
C ASN A 200 -31.51 -21.93 16.69
N LEU A 201 -30.90 -23.11 16.77
CA LEU A 201 -31.01 -24.14 15.72
C LEU A 201 -32.46 -24.56 15.44
N LYS A 202 -33.31 -24.67 16.48
CA LYS A 202 -34.72 -25.03 16.31
C LYS A 202 -35.47 -23.98 15.48
N ASP A 203 -35.20 -22.71 15.75
CA ASP A 203 -35.79 -21.60 15.00
C ASP A 203 -35.35 -21.64 13.53
N LEU A 204 -34.07 -21.92 13.27
CA LEU A 204 -33.54 -22.10 11.90
C LEU A 204 -34.19 -23.27 11.16
N TYR A 205 -34.39 -24.43 11.82
CA TYR A 205 -35.10 -25.56 11.22
C TYR A 205 -36.55 -25.19 10.85
N VAL A 206 -37.26 -24.50 11.75
CA VAL A 206 -38.63 -24.04 11.48
C VAL A 206 -38.66 -23.06 10.31
N LEU A 207 -37.72 -22.10 10.27
CA LEU A 207 -37.60 -21.14 9.18
C LEU A 207 -37.43 -21.87 7.83
N VAL A 208 -36.47 -22.79 7.77
CA VAL A 208 -36.18 -23.59 6.58
C VAL A 208 -37.42 -24.40 6.19
N GLU A 209 -37.96 -25.21 7.09
CA GLU A 209 -39.14 -26.06 6.81
C GLU A 209 -40.34 -25.28 6.27
N THR A 210 -40.60 -24.10 6.83
CA THR A 210 -41.75 -23.27 6.44
C THR A 210 -41.51 -22.49 5.14
N HIS A 211 -40.27 -22.26 4.72
CA HIS A 211 -39.92 -21.44 3.54
C HIS A 211 -39.26 -22.31 2.46
N PRO A 212 -40.04 -22.89 1.52
CA PRO A 212 -39.55 -23.92 0.60
C PRO A 212 -38.60 -23.39 -0.47
N MET A 213 -38.64 -22.10 -0.80
CA MET A 213 -37.76 -21.47 -1.80
C MET A 213 -36.55 -20.75 -1.17
N LEU A 214 -36.34 -20.88 0.14
CA LEU A 214 -35.26 -20.20 0.83
C LEU A 214 -33.91 -20.78 0.42
N GLU A 215 -33.06 -19.94 -0.17
CA GLU A 215 -31.75 -20.27 -0.74
C GLU A 215 -30.62 -19.81 0.18
N VAL A 216 -30.76 -18.66 0.85
CA VAL A 216 -29.68 -18.05 1.67
C VAL A 216 -30.25 -17.47 2.97
N VAL A 217 -29.54 -17.67 4.09
CA VAL A 217 -29.81 -17.05 5.38
C VAL A 217 -28.55 -16.40 5.94
N CYS A 218 -28.60 -15.11 6.24
CA CYS A 218 -27.50 -14.40 6.89
C CYS A 218 -27.60 -14.56 8.41
N LEU A 219 -26.60 -15.23 9.01
CA LEU A 219 -26.53 -15.54 10.44
C LEU A 219 -25.43 -14.74 11.16
N LEU A 220 -24.84 -13.75 10.51
CA LEU A 220 -23.80 -12.90 11.09
C LEU A 220 -24.31 -12.21 12.36
N GLU A 221 -23.47 -12.08 13.38
CA GLU A 221 -23.79 -11.43 14.66
C GLU A 221 -24.94 -12.13 15.46
N THR A 222 -25.38 -13.30 15.03
CA THR A 222 -26.34 -14.14 15.76
C THR A 222 -25.62 -15.15 16.66
N PRO A 223 -26.31 -15.83 17.60
CA PRO A 223 -25.73 -16.94 18.35
C PRO A 223 -25.25 -18.11 17.47
N LEU A 224 -25.67 -18.15 16.19
CA LEU A 224 -25.31 -19.19 15.23
C LEU A 224 -24.20 -18.75 14.25
N GLU A 225 -23.59 -17.58 14.44
CA GLU A 225 -22.61 -17.02 13.47
C GLU A 225 -21.34 -17.88 13.30
N LYS A 226 -21.01 -18.73 14.29
CA LYS A 226 -19.87 -19.68 14.24
C LYS A 226 -20.32 -21.13 14.03
N ASN A 227 -21.60 -21.35 13.69
CA ASN A 227 -22.06 -22.70 13.37
C ASN A 227 -21.58 -23.13 11.99
N PRO A 228 -21.24 -24.41 11.82
CA PRO A 228 -20.93 -24.96 10.51
C PRO A 228 -22.18 -24.95 9.64
N GLN A 229 -21.97 -25.10 8.34
CA GLN A 229 -23.06 -25.34 7.39
C GLN A 229 -23.89 -26.55 7.80
N ILE A 230 -25.21 -26.39 7.76
CA ILE A 230 -26.16 -27.43 8.13
C ILE A 230 -26.74 -28.05 6.86
N GLU A 231 -26.78 -29.38 6.83
CA GLU A 231 -27.52 -30.12 5.81
C GLU A 231 -28.99 -30.20 6.18
N PHE A 232 -29.85 -29.74 5.27
CA PHE A 232 -31.29 -29.86 5.41
C PHE A 232 -31.80 -30.96 4.47
N PRO A 233 -32.69 -31.86 4.93
CA PRO A 233 -33.16 -32.96 4.08
C PRO A 233 -33.74 -32.48 2.75
N GLY A 234 -33.16 -32.93 1.64
CA GLY A 234 -33.63 -32.66 0.28
C GLY A 234 -33.41 -31.23 -0.23
N ARG A 235 -32.63 -30.40 0.46
CA ARG A 235 -32.38 -29.00 0.08
C ARG A 235 -31.08 -28.45 0.66
N THR A 236 -30.40 -27.59 -0.11
CA THR A 236 -29.25 -26.83 0.37
C THR A 236 -29.68 -25.39 0.60
N VAL A 237 -29.40 -24.86 1.79
CA VAL A 237 -29.62 -23.45 2.15
C VAL A 237 -28.28 -22.88 2.59
N GLU A 238 -27.74 -21.91 1.85
CA GLU A 238 -26.45 -21.29 2.16
C GLU A 238 -26.57 -20.47 3.45
N LEU A 239 -25.72 -20.76 4.44
CA LEU A 239 -25.66 -20.01 5.68
C LEU A 239 -24.46 -19.07 5.64
N LEU A 240 -24.71 -17.76 5.69
CA LEU A 240 -23.62 -16.78 5.79
C LEU A 240 -23.17 -16.72 7.25
N THR A 241 -21.98 -17.27 7.51
CA THR A 241 -21.35 -17.44 8.83
C THR A 241 -19.88 -17.03 8.77
N ILE A 242 -19.21 -17.03 9.93
CA ILE A 242 -17.77 -16.81 10.11
C ILE A 242 -17.10 -18.01 10.78
N GLU A 243 -17.59 -19.22 10.53
CA GLU A 243 -17.09 -20.44 11.18
C GLU A 243 -15.66 -20.80 10.78
N ASN A 244 -15.26 -20.52 9.54
CA ASN A 244 -13.90 -20.71 9.03
C ASN A 244 -13.63 -19.75 7.86
N ALA A 245 -12.40 -19.78 7.32
CA ALA A 245 -11.98 -18.92 6.20
C ALA A 245 -12.92 -19.06 4.98
N HIS A 246 -13.27 -20.29 4.60
CA HIS A 246 -14.17 -20.54 3.48
C HIS A 246 -15.52 -19.82 3.64
N ARG A 247 -16.13 -19.95 4.83
CA ARG A 247 -17.39 -19.27 5.16
C ARG A 247 -17.25 -17.76 5.22
N CYS A 248 -16.15 -17.24 5.75
CA CYS A 248 -15.86 -15.81 5.73
C CYS A 248 -15.80 -15.28 4.29
N LEU A 249 -15.14 -15.97 3.36
CA LEU A 249 -15.06 -15.57 1.96
C LEU A 249 -16.43 -15.55 1.28
N ILE A 250 -17.27 -16.56 1.52
CA ILE A 250 -18.65 -16.58 1.02
C ILE A 250 -19.43 -15.39 1.60
N SER A 251 -19.38 -15.18 2.91
CA SER A 251 -20.07 -14.09 3.60
C SER A 251 -19.62 -12.72 3.10
N LEU A 252 -18.30 -12.49 2.97
CA LEU A 252 -17.74 -11.26 2.40
C LEU A 252 -18.22 -11.03 0.97
N ASN A 253 -18.15 -12.06 0.12
CA ASN A 253 -18.59 -11.98 -1.26
C ASN A 253 -20.07 -11.56 -1.34
N TYR A 254 -20.94 -12.17 -0.53
CA TYR A 254 -22.36 -11.81 -0.47
C TYR A 254 -22.60 -10.40 0.08
N CYS A 255 -22.04 -10.07 1.25
CA CYS A 255 -22.25 -8.79 1.92
C CYS A 255 -21.72 -7.60 1.13
N MET A 256 -20.66 -7.78 0.36
CA MET A 256 -20.05 -6.71 -0.44
C MET A 256 -20.66 -6.59 -1.85
N GLN A 257 -21.37 -7.60 -2.35
CA GLN A 257 -21.84 -7.61 -3.75
C GLN A 257 -23.36 -7.59 -3.92
N THR A 258 -24.12 -8.25 -3.06
CA THR A 258 -25.52 -8.61 -3.37
C THR A 258 -26.53 -7.76 -2.61
N ILE A 259 -26.17 -7.26 -1.42
CA ILE A 259 -27.04 -6.46 -0.55
C ILE A 259 -26.20 -5.37 0.10
N LYS A 260 -26.79 -4.21 0.40
CA LYS A 260 -26.15 -3.23 1.29
C LYS A 260 -26.20 -3.79 2.72
N TYR A 261 -25.28 -4.69 3.07
CA TYR A 261 -25.11 -5.16 4.44
C TYR A 261 -24.73 -3.96 5.32
N LEU A 262 -25.39 -3.82 6.46
CA LEU A 262 -25.24 -2.65 7.34
C LEU A 262 -24.57 -3.01 8.68
N GLY A 263 -24.24 -4.28 8.91
CA GLY A 263 -23.48 -4.73 10.08
C GLY A 263 -21.97 -4.50 9.94
N ASP A 264 -21.20 -5.02 10.88
CA ASP A 264 -19.75 -4.82 10.93
C ASP A 264 -19.01 -5.74 9.93
N VAL A 265 -18.82 -5.25 8.71
CA VAL A 265 -18.06 -5.96 7.68
C VAL A 265 -16.60 -6.15 8.07
N LYS A 266 -16.00 -5.20 8.83
CA LYS A 266 -14.59 -5.28 9.24
C LYS A 266 -14.34 -6.55 10.05
N ARG A 267 -15.29 -6.90 10.92
CA ARG A 267 -15.22 -8.14 11.71
C ARG A 267 -15.07 -9.40 10.84
N ILE A 268 -15.76 -9.46 9.70
CA ILE A 268 -15.68 -10.60 8.78
C ILE A 268 -14.30 -10.68 8.11
N PHE A 269 -13.73 -9.53 7.71
CA PHE A 269 -12.35 -9.47 7.23
C PHE A 269 -11.36 -9.92 8.31
N ASN A 270 -11.50 -9.42 9.54
CA ASN A 270 -10.61 -9.76 10.65
C ASN A 270 -10.60 -11.27 10.95
N GLU A 271 -11.77 -11.90 11.05
CA GLU A 271 -11.86 -13.36 11.30
C GLU A 271 -11.28 -14.14 10.11
N CYS A 272 -11.51 -13.69 8.85
CA CYS A 272 -10.89 -14.30 7.68
C CYS A 272 -9.36 -14.22 7.74
N ALA A 273 -8.81 -13.04 8.07
CA ALA A 273 -7.37 -12.82 8.20
C ALA A 273 -6.78 -13.70 9.31
N GLU A 274 -7.46 -13.82 10.45
CA GLU A 274 -7.04 -14.66 11.58
C GLU A 274 -6.97 -16.14 11.20
N PHE A 275 -7.94 -16.67 10.44
CA PHE A 275 -7.89 -18.05 9.96
C PHE A 275 -6.72 -18.29 8.99
N LEU A 276 -6.42 -17.32 8.12
CA LEU A 276 -5.33 -17.40 7.14
C LEU A 276 -3.96 -17.27 7.82
N GLU A 277 -3.82 -16.39 8.81
CA GLU A 277 -2.59 -16.19 9.56
C GLU A 277 -2.22 -17.40 10.42
N ASN A 278 -3.22 -18.01 11.08
CA ASN A 278 -3.01 -19.19 11.90
C ASN A 278 -2.85 -20.51 11.10
N LEU A 279 -2.76 -20.44 9.77
CA LEU A 279 -2.66 -21.59 8.87
C LEU A 279 -3.80 -22.61 9.01
N ASN A 280 -4.97 -22.16 9.43
CA ASN A 280 -6.18 -22.98 9.67
C ASN A 280 -7.12 -23.04 8.46
N ALA A 281 -6.61 -22.74 7.27
CA ALA A 281 -7.37 -22.66 6.02
C ALA A 281 -6.82 -23.63 4.95
N SER A 282 -7.67 -24.08 4.04
CA SER A 282 -7.24 -24.94 2.93
C SER A 282 -6.48 -24.15 1.87
N ASP A 283 -5.64 -24.82 1.07
CA ASP A 283 -4.91 -24.15 -0.03
C ASP A 283 -5.86 -23.48 -1.04
N GLN A 284 -7.07 -24.02 -1.20
CA GLN A 284 -8.11 -23.41 -2.04
C GLN A 284 -8.62 -22.10 -1.44
N ASP A 285 -8.79 -22.03 -0.11
CA ASP A 285 -9.22 -20.80 0.56
C ASP A 285 -8.20 -19.68 0.43
N TYR A 286 -6.89 -19.99 0.45
CA TYR A 286 -5.84 -19.01 0.16
C TYR A 286 -5.99 -18.43 -1.26
N LYS A 287 -6.21 -19.28 -2.26
CA LYS A 287 -6.40 -18.84 -3.66
C LYS A 287 -7.68 -18.03 -3.84
N ASP A 288 -8.76 -18.46 -3.23
CA ASP A 288 -10.05 -17.78 -3.31
C ASP A 288 -10.02 -16.44 -2.57
N CYS A 289 -9.29 -16.37 -1.44
CA CYS A 289 -9.01 -15.11 -0.75
C CYS A 289 -8.25 -14.14 -1.66
N VAL A 290 -7.14 -14.56 -2.27
CA VAL A 290 -6.39 -13.69 -3.20
C VAL A 290 -7.29 -13.15 -4.30
N LYS A 291 -8.08 -14.01 -4.96
CA LYS A 291 -9.00 -13.59 -6.04
C LYS A 291 -10.05 -12.60 -5.55
N LEU A 292 -10.68 -12.87 -4.40
CA LEU A 292 -11.74 -12.02 -3.87
C LEU A 292 -11.21 -10.66 -3.38
N MET A 293 -10.06 -10.65 -2.68
CA MET A 293 -9.46 -9.42 -2.19
C MET A 293 -8.99 -8.53 -3.34
N LEU A 294 -8.37 -9.10 -4.40
CA LEU A 294 -8.00 -8.33 -5.60
C LEU A 294 -9.22 -7.72 -6.30
N PHE A 295 -10.34 -8.45 -6.33
CA PHE A 295 -11.60 -7.91 -6.84
C PHE A 295 -12.09 -6.72 -5.99
N PHE A 296 -12.03 -6.82 -4.65
CA PHE A 296 -12.43 -5.74 -3.76
C PHE A 296 -11.51 -4.52 -3.83
N ILE A 297 -10.19 -4.70 -3.81
CA ILE A 297 -9.20 -3.62 -3.96
C ILE A 297 -9.50 -2.78 -5.20
N LYS A 298 -9.80 -3.45 -6.32
CA LYS A 298 -10.16 -2.79 -7.58
C LYS A 298 -11.54 -2.12 -7.53
N LYS A 299 -12.54 -2.81 -6.97
CA LYS A 299 -13.92 -2.30 -6.91
C LYS A 299 -14.06 -1.08 -6.00
N TYR A 300 -13.30 -1.05 -4.90
CA TYR A 300 -13.36 -0.04 -3.85
C TYR A 300 -12.11 0.84 -3.84
N LYS A 301 -11.51 1.07 -5.01
CA LYS A 301 -10.23 1.78 -5.10
C LYS A 301 -10.24 3.20 -4.51
N ASP A 302 -11.41 3.84 -4.53
CA ASP A 302 -11.61 5.20 -4.02
C ASP A 302 -12.11 5.20 -2.56
N ASN A 303 -12.08 4.04 -1.87
CA ASN A 303 -12.47 3.88 -0.48
C ASN A 303 -11.32 3.24 0.30
N GLU A 304 -10.50 4.08 0.96
CA GLU A 304 -9.30 3.65 1.69
C GLU A 304 -9.60 2.60 2.76
N THR A 305 -10.73 2.72 3.47
CA THR A 305 -11.12 1.77 4.52
C THR A 305 -11.33 0.35 3.97
N TYR A 306 -12.05 0.21 2.85
CA TYR A 306 -12.24 -1.11 2.25
C TYR A 306 -10.99 -1.63 1.52
N GLN A 307 -10.13 -0.73 1.02
CA GLN A 307 -8.82 -1.13 0.52
C GLN A 307 -7.96 -1.70 1.64
N GLU A 308 -7.86 -1.02 2.79
CA GLU A 308 -7.11 -1.47 3.96
C GLU A 308 -7.57 -2.88 4.38
N TYR A 309 -8.87 -3.10 4.60
CA TYR A 309 -9.38 -4.41 5.01
C TYR A 309 -9.07 -5.51 4.01
N SER A 310 -9.15 -5.19 2.72
CA SER A 310 -8.87 -6.15 1.65
C SER A 310 -7.37 -6.47 1.55
N LEU A 311 -6.51 -5.47 1.73
CA LEU A 311 -5.07 -5.61 1.73
C LEU A 311 -4.56 -6.39 2.95
N ASP A 312 -5.14 -6.18 4.13
CA ASP A 312 -4.79 -6.96 5.34
C ASP A 312 -5.08 -8.44 5.15
N CYS A 313 -6.28 -8.79 4.67
CA CYS A 313 -6.61 -10.18 4.32
C CYS A 313 -5.67 -10.73 3.23
N LEU A 314 -5.35 -9.92 2.22
CA LEU A 314 -4.45 -10.32 1.15
C LEU A 314 -3.02 -10.56 1.66
N LEU A 315 -2.55 -9.77 2.64
CA LEU A 315 -1.25 -9.94 3.28
C LEU A 315 -1.13 -11.29 3.99
N CYS A 316 -2.18 -11.72 4.71
CA CYS A 316 -2.26 -13.05 5.31
C CYS A 316 -2.34 -14.14 4.24
N ALA A 317 -3.15 -13.95 3.20
CA ALA A 317 -3.26 -14.93 2.12
C ALA A 317 -1.92 -15.14 1.37
N CYS A 318 -1.14 -14.06 1.20
CA CYS A 318 0.16 -14.10 0.54
C CYS A 318 1.26 -14.80 1.36
N GLN A 319 1.00 -15.23 2.59
CA GLN A 319 1.90 -16.15 3.31
C GLN A 319 2.12 -17.46 2.53
N LYS A 320 1.12 -17.90 1.76
CA LYS A 320 1.24 -19.05 0.84
C LYS A 320 1.36 -18.62 -0.63
N ALA A 321 2.11 -17.55 -0.92
CA ALA A 321 2.32 -17.08 -2.30
C ALA A 321 2.96 -18.13 -3.24
N HIS A 322 3.56 -19.20 -2.72
CA HIS A 322 4.04 -20.34 -3.51
C HIS A 322 2.91 -21.14 -4.18
N LEU A 323 1.66 -21.02 -3.72
CA LEU A 323 0.48 -21.64 -4.34
C LEU A 323 0.06 -20.94 -5.64
N LEU A 324 0.48 -19.69 -5.84
CA LEU A 324 0.14 -18.88 -7.00
C LEU A 324 1.08 -19.19 -8.17
N ASP A 325 0.53 -19.30 -9.37
CA ASP A 325 1.35 -19.36 -10.58
C ASP A 325 1.91 -17.97 -10.97
N VAL A 326 2.79 -17.94 -11.97
CA VAL A 326 3.45 -16.69 -12.40
C VAL A 326 2.44 -15.65 -12.91
N ASN A 327 1.39 -16.08 -13.61
CA ASN A 327 0.37 -15.16 -14.14
C ASN A 327 -0.51 -14.61 -13.01
N GLU A 328 -0.85 -15.44 -12.02
CA GLU A 328 -1.58 -15.02 -10.83
C GLU A 328 -0.78 -13.97 -10.03
N LYS A 329 0.54 -14.16 -9.91
CA LYS A 329 1.44 -13.18 -9.27
C LYS A 329 1.54 -11.88 -10.05
N HIS A 330 1.64 -11.93 -11.39
CA HIS A 330 1.58 -10.72 -12.22
C HIS A 330 0.27 -9.97 -12.07
N HIS A 331 -0.85 -10.70 -12.05
CA HIS A 331 -2.17 -10.11 -11.86
C HIS A 331 -2.30 -9.43 -10.49
N LEU A 332 -1.77 -10.07 -9.44
CA LEU A 332 -1.69 -9.50 -8.10
C LEU A 332 -0.89 -8.19 -8.08
N ILE A 333 0.35 -8.21 -8.57
CA ILE A 333 1.24 -7.03 -8.57
C ILE A 333 0.56 -5.87 -9.30
N ARG A 334 0.06 -6.13 -10.50
CA ARG A 334 -0.58 -5.12 -11.33
C ARG A 334 -1.84 -4.57 -10.67
N THR A 335 -2.69 -5.42 -10.12
CA THR A 335 -3.95 -4.98 -9.53
C THR A 335 -3.72 -4.13 -8.28
N ILE A 336 -2.74 -4.50 -7.45
CA ILE A 336 -2.34 -3.68 -6.30
C ILE A 336 -1.87 -2.30 -6.78
N LEU A 337 -0.85 -2.26 -7.65
CA LEU A 337 -0.26 -1.00 -8.12
C LEU A 337 -1.26 -0.11 -8.88
N ASP A 338 -2.08 -0.69 -9.78
CA ASP A 338 -3.08 0.05 -10.56
C ASP A 338 -4.24 0.60 -9.68
N SER A 339 -4.38 0.13 -8.44
CA SER A 339 -5.45 0.53 -7.51
C SER A 339 -4.98 1.46 -6.39
N LEU A 340 -3.67 1.70 -6.25
CA LEU A 340 -3.15 2.69 -5.31
C LEU A 340 -3.48 4.11 -5.82
N SER A 341 -3.89 4.98 -4.90
CA SER A 341 -3.95 6.42 -5.16
C SER A 341 -2.55 6.99 -5.35
N ASP A 342 -2.44 8.20 -5.90
CA ASP A 342 -1.18 8.90 -5.94
C ASP A 342 -0.63 9.05 -4.50
N TYR A 343 0.66 8.77 -4.31
CA TYR A 343 1.30 8.93 -3.03
C TYR A 343 1.28 10.41 -2.63
N ALA A 344 0.70 10.72 -1.47
CA ALA A 344 0.52 12.10 -1.02
C ALA A 344 1.87 12.81 -0.85
N CYS A 345 2.00 14.00 -1.46
CA CYS A 345 3.12 14.90 -1.23
C CYS A 345 2.81 15.74 0.02
N TYR A 346 3.58 15.58 1.10
CA TYR A 346 3.36 16.36 2.31
C TYR A 346 4.20 17.65 2.29
N GLU A 347 3.55 18.79 2.49
CA GLU A 347 4.14 20.12 2.29
C GLU A 347 5.08 20.57 3.43
N ASN A 348 5.08 19.89 4.59
CA ASN A 348 5.87 20.27 5.76
C ASN A 348 6.68 19.10 6.33
N ASP A 349 7.99 19.31 6.50
CA ASP A 349 8.93 18.38 7.16
C ASP A 349 8.62 18.16 8.67
N ALA A 350 7.62 18.88 9.23
CA ALA A 350 7.26 18.88 10.65
C ALA A 350 6.00 18.06 10.99
N ASP A 351 5.22 17.65 9.99
CA ASP A 351 4.10 16.74 10.20
C ASP A 351 4.64 15.31 10.08
N ASP A 352 4.49 14.50 11.13
CA ASP A 352 4.79 13.07 11.06
C ASP A 352 4.07 12.49 9.85
N GLU A 353 4.84 12.10 8.81
CA GLU A 353 4.30 11.59 7.55
C GLU A 353 3.24 10.53 7.89
N PRO A 354 1.94 10.81 7.73
CA PRO A 354 0.94 9.85 8.15
C PRO A 354 1.09 8.66 7.22
N ILE A 355 1.51 7.54 7.79
CA ILE A 355 1.72 6.28 7.08
C ILE A 355 0.47 6.04 6.28
N SER A 356 0.54 6.12 4.95
CA SER A 356 -0.55 5.64 4.11
C SER A 356 -0.62 4.14 4.35
N VAL A 357 -1.50 3.73 5.27
CA VAL A 357 -1.64 2.35 5.74
C VAL A 357 -1.85 1.42 4.54
N VAL A 358 -2.66 1.86 3.58
CA VAL A 358 -2.90 1.20 2.29
C VAL A 358 -1.59 0.95 1.54
N HIS A 359 -0.77 1.98 1.32
CA HIS A 359 0.51 1.82 0.62
C HIS A 359 1.47 0.93 1.42
N TYR A 360 1.54 1.11 2.74
CA TYR A 360 2.43 0.33 3.60
C TYR A 360 2.11 -1.17 3.52
N ILE A 361 0.82 -1.55 3.65
CA ILE A 361 0.40 -2.95 3.53
C ILE A 361 0.65 -3.47 2.11
N ALA A 362 0.32 -2.68 1.08
CA ALA A 362 0.53 -3.04 -0.32
C ALA A 362 2.00 -3.37 -0.60
N PHE A 363 2.94 -2.50 -0.20
CA PHE A 363 4.36 -2.75 -0.40
C PHE A 363 4.89 -3.88 0.49
N ASN A 364 4.34 -4.13 1.68
CA ASN A 364 4.67 -5.33 2.47
C ASN A 364 4.25 -6.64 1.79
N ILE A 365 3.14 -6.64 1.05
CA ILE A 365 2.78 -7.79 0.20
C ILE A 365 3.81 -7.96 -0.92
N LEU A 366 4.15 -6.86 -1.61
CA LEU A 366 5.11 -6.87 -2.72
C LEU A 366 6.54 -7.20 -2.27
N CYS A 367 6.92 -6.94 -1.01
CA CYS A 367 8.21 -7.32 -0.41
C CYS A 367 8.49 -8.83 -0.42
N ARG A 368 7.46 -9.68 -0.56
CA ARG A 368 7.65 -11.13 -0.54
C ARG A 368 8.43 -11.59 -1.77
N LYS A 369 9.55 -12.28 -1.54
CA LYS A 369 10.46 -12.75 -2.60
C LYS A 369 9.74 -13.60 -3.65
N GLU A 370 8.80 -14.45 -3.24
CA GLU A 370 8.01 -15.29 -4.14
C GLU A 370 7.13 -14.50 -5.10
N ILE A 371 6.82 -13.24 -4.76
CA ILE A 371 6.00 -12.31 -5.54
C ILE A 371 6.90 -11.39 -6.37
N CYS A 372 7.75 -10.57 -5.75
CA CYS A 372 8.54 -9.58 -6.48
C CYS A 372 9.58 -10.20 -7.43
N GLU A 373 10.13 -11.37 -7.08
CA GLU A 373 11.10 -12.08 -7.93
C GLU A 373 10.46 -13.17 -8.79
N ALA A 374 9.13 -13.15 -8.95
CA ALA A 374 8.42 -14.18 -9.73
C ALA A 374 8.88 -14.25 -11.20
N SER A 375 9.37 -13.14 -11.75
CA SER A 375 9.91 -13.00 -13.11
C SER A 375 10.60 -11.64 -13.28
N PRO A 376 11.37 -11.42 -14.35
CA PRO A 376 11.89 -10.09 -14.69
C PRO A 376 10.80 -9.01 -14.81
N GLN A 377 9.64 -9.34 -15.40
CA GLN A 377 8.52 -8.39 -15.54
C GLN A 377 7.89 -8.01 -14.19
N ALA A 378 7.91 -8.93 -13.21
CA ALA A 378 7.45 -8.66 -11.86
C ALA A 378 8.38 -7.66 -11.15
N ILE A 379 9.70 -7.87 -11.28
CA ILE A 379 10.72 -6.95 -10.75
C ILE A 379 10.52 -5.56 -11.35
N ASP A 380 10.42 -5.47 -12.67
CA ASP A 380 10.24 -4.19 -13.38
C ASP A 380 8.96 -3.45 -12.94
N ALA A 381 7.85 -4.18 -12.76
CA ALA A 381 6.58 -3.58 -12.32
C ALA A 381 6.65 -3.05 -10.87
N VAL A 382 7.24 -3.83 -9.95
CA VAL A 382 7.43 -3.41 -8.55
C VAL A 382 8.38 -2.21 -8.48
N CYS A 383 9.49 -2.23 -9.22
CA CYS A 383 10.44 -1.12 -9.30
C CYS A 383 9.78 0.18 -9.81
N LYS A 384 8.88 0.09 -10.79
CA LYS A 384 8.12 1.25 -11.25
C LYS A 384 7.24 1.83 -10.13
N GLY A 385 6.50 0.99 -9.41
CA GLY A 385 5.69 1.43 -8.27
C GLY A 385 6.53 2.07 -7.16
N ILE A 386 7.75 1.56 -6.91
CA ILE A 386 8.69 2.17 -5.96
C ILE A 386 9.11 3.58 -6.43
N ALA A 387 9.41 3.76 -7.71
CA ALA A 387 9.77 5.06 -8.25
C ALA A 387 8.63 6.08 -8.09
N ASP A 388 7.38 5.65 -8.27
CA ASP A 388 6.21 6.50 -8.06
C ASP A 388 6.08 6.95 -6.60
N VAL A 389 6.40 6.10 -5.60
CA VAL A 389 6.45 6.51 -4.19
C VAL A 389 7.56 7.53 -3.94
N PHE A 390 8.80 7.24 -4.36
CA PHE A 390 9.95 8.13 -4.11
C PHE A 390 9.89 9.47 -4.85
N ARG A 391 9.07 9.56 -5.90
CA ARG A 391 8.79 10.84 -6.57
C ARG A 391 8.17 11.87 -5.63
N PHE A 392 7.44 11.42 -4.60
CA PHE A 392 6.71 12.29 -3.68
C PHE A 392 7.20 12.22 -2.23
N ALA A 393 7.97 11.18 -1.87
CA ALA A 393 8.54 11.03 -0.54
C ALA A 393 9.58 12.12 -0.23
N SER A 394 9.49 12.74 0.95
CA SER A 394 10.45 13.75 1.42
C SER A 394 11.47 13.20 2.42
N CYS A 395 11.16 12.08 3.08
CA CYS A 395 12.06 11.39 4.01
C CYS A 395 11.88 9.86 3.94
N VAL A 396 12.73 9.13 4.66
CA VAL A 396 12.62 7.67 4.84
C VAL A 396 12.80 7.37 6.32
N ARG A 397 11.75 6.87 6.97
CA ARG A 397 11.77 6.48 8.40
C ARG A 397 11.38 5.01 8.58
N PRO A 398 11.88 4.29 9.58
CA PRO A 398 11.42 2.93 9.86
C PRO A 398 9.90 2.82 9.92
N TRP A 399 9.35 1.71 9.44
CA TRP A 399 7.90 1.41 9.42
C TRP A 399 7.04 2.30 8.50
N THR A 400 7.67 3.07 7.60
CA THR A 400 6.96 3.85 6.58
C THR A 400 6.96 3.17 5.20
N THR A 401 6.09 3.61 4.29
CA THR A 401 6.07 3.13 2.91
C THR A 401 7.41 3.35 2.19
N PRO A 402 8.06 4.54 2.27
CA PRO A 402 9.37 4.74 1.65
C PRO A 402 10.44 3.78 2.20
N TRP A 403 10.37 3.43 3.49
CA TRP A 403 11.27 2.44 4.07
C TRP A 403 11.08 1.03 3.51
N CYS A 404 9.83 0.57 3.39
CA CYS A 404 9.53 -0.70 2.72
C CYS A 404 10.02 -0.70 1.27
N CYS A 405 9.81 0.41 0.55
CA CYS A 405 10.30 0.59 -0.82
C CYS A 405 11.83 0.56 -0.90
N LEU A 406 12.53 1.16 0.06
CA LEU A 406 13.99 1.15 0.13
C LEU A 406 14.54 -0.26 0.36
N MET A 407 13.91 -1.03 1.24
CA MET A 407 14.26 -2.44 1.49
C MET A 407 14.04 -3.31 0.24
N LEU A 408 12.95 -3.07 -0.48
CA LEU A 408 12.71 -3.71 -1.78
C LEU A 408 13.79 -3.38 -2.81
N LEU A 409 14.19 -2.10 -2.92
CA LEU A 409 15.28 -1.70 -3.82
C LEU A 409 16.57 -2.41 -3.47
N LYS A 410 16.93 -2.50 -2.18
CA LYS A 410 18.12 -3.24 -1.74
C LYS A 410 18.14 -4.69 -2.23
N GLN A 411 16.96 -5.33 -2.30
CA GLN A 411 16.83 -6.70 -2.79
C GLN A 411 16.83 -6.81 -4.33
N LEU A 412 16.22 -5.84 -5.02
CA LEU A 412 15.87 -5.94 -6.43
C LEU A 412 16.82 -5.21 -7.38
N THR A 413 17.51 -4.14 -6.93
CA THR A 413 18.20 -3.19 -7.82
C THR A 413 19.17 -3.87 -8.79
N ARG A 414 20.02 -4.79 -8.30
CA ARG A 414 20.98 -5.52 -9.16
C ARG A 414 20.35 -6.55 -10.11
N LYS A 415 19.05 -6.85 -9.96
CA LYS A 415 18.31 -7.84 -10.76
C LYS A 415 17.45 -7.20 -11.85
N ILE A 416 17.43 -5.87 -11.93
CA ILE A 416 16.66 -5.14 -12.95
C ILE A 416 17.21 -5.49 -14.33
N THR A 417 16.33 -5.95 -15.22
CA THR A 417 16.72 -6.39 -16.58
C THR A 417 16.44 -5.35 -17.65
N SER A 418 15.56 -4.39 -17.37
CA SER A 418 15.21 -3.29 -18.26
C SER A 418 15.71 -1.98 -17.67
N LEU A 419 16.71 -1.34 -18.31
CA LEU A 419 17.13 0.03 -17.98
C LEU A 419 15.97 1.04 -18.07
N ASN A 420 14.86 0.68 -18.73
CA ASN A 420 13.66 1.52 -18.83
C ASN A 420 12.65 1.31 -17.69
N ALA A 421 12.80 0.27 -16.85
CA ALA A 421 11.82 -0.03 -15.81
C ALA A 421 11.89 0.92 -14.60
N LEU A 422 13.06 1.49 -14.37
CA LEU A 422 13.33 2.45 -13.32
C LEU A 422 14.01 3.64 -13.99
N ASP A 423 13.50 4.86 -13.81
CA ASP A 423 14.31 6.06 -14.10
C ASP A 423 15.40 6.13 -13.03
N VAL A 424 16.47 5.35 -13.23
CA VAL A 424 17.53 5.15 -12.23
C VAL A 424 18.18 6.49 -11.88
N ALA A 425 18.35 7.37 -12.87
CA ALA A 425 18.87 8.71 -12.66
C ALA A 425 17.92 9.57 -11.83
N GLY A 426 16.63 9.62 -12.20
CA GLY A 426 15.60 10.31 -11.43
C GLY A 426 15.50 9.81 -10.00
N LEU A 427 15.40 8.50 -9.79
CA LEU A 427 15.33 7.90 -8.45
C LEU A 427 16.57 8.22 -7.61
N LYS A 428 17.77 8.11 -8.20
CA LYS A 428 19.02 8.43 -7.50
C LYS A 428 19.07 9.89 -7.05
N ILE A 429 18.53 10.82 -7.84
CA ILE A 429 18.42 12.24 -7.47
C ILE A 429 17.48 12.44 -6.28
N HIS A 430 16.31 11.78 -6.28
CA HIS A 430 15.37 11.90 -5.16
C HIS A 430 15.95 11.28 -3.88
N LEU A 431 16.57 10.10 -3.97
CA LEU A 431 17.26 9.48 -2.83
C LEU A 431 18.42 10.35 -2.33
N LEU A 432 19.13 11.05 -3.21
CA LEU A 432 20.17 12.01 -2.82
C LEU A 432 19.58 13.20 -2.04
N GLN A 433 18.43 13.73 -2.46
CA GLN A 433 17.76 14.81 -1.73
C GLN A 433 17.37 14.38 -0.32
N ILE A 434 16.88 13.15 -0.16
CA ILE A 434 16.59 12.55 1.15
C ILE A 434 17.88 12.38 1.95
N PHE A 435 18.91 11.80 1.34
CA PHE A 435 20.22 11.57 1.96
C PHE A 435 20.85 12.87 2.50
N MET A 436 20.76 13.97 1.75
CA MET A 436 21.30 15.27 2.18
C MET A 436 20.59 15.87 3.41
N LYS A 437 19.34 15.49 3.66
CA LYS A 437 18.57 15.90 4.83
C LYS A 437 18.64 14.86 5.98
N TYR A 438 19.35 13.76 5.76
CA TYR A 438 19.27 12.61 6.65
C TYR A 438 20.03 12.83 7.95
N ASP A 439 19.35 12.68 9.08
CA ASP A 439 19.94 12.70 10.41
C ASP A 439 20.02 11.27 10.97
N ILE A 440 21.25 10.79 11.22
CA ILE A 440 21.52 9.45 11.74
C ILE A 440 21.06 9.32 13.19
N GLU A 441 21.17 10.37 14.00
CA GLU A 441 20.77 10.35 15.40
C GLU A 441 19.24 10.28 15.52
N GLU A 442 18.52 10.99 14.65
CA GLU A 442 17.05 11.01 14.65
C GLU A 442 16.44 9.77 13.99
N THR A 443 16.97 9.36 12.84
CA THR A 443 16.29 8.39 11.95
C THR A 443 16.89 6.97 12.04
N GLY A 444 18.08 6.85 12.65
CA GLY A 444 18.75 5.59 12.92
C GLY A 444 19.75 5.17 11.85
N GLU A 445 20.76 4.41 12.28
CA GLU A 445 21.88 3.96 11.45
C GLU A 445 21.50 2.94 10.38
N GLU A 446 20.61 2.00 10.73
CA GLU A 446 20.19 0.94 9.79
C GLU A 446 19.65 1.54 8.49
N THR A 447 18.84 2.60 8.62
CA THR A 447 18.26 3.27 7.48
C THR A 447 19.27 4.00 6.61
N PHE A 448 20.26 4.64 7.24
CA PHE A 448 21.39 5.22 6.53
C PHE A 448 22.16 4.16 5.72
N PHE A 449 22.48 3.02 6.34
CA PHE A 449 23.21 1.93 5.68
C PHE A 449 22.46 1.37 4.47
N VAL A 450 21.15 1.18 4.60
CA VAL A 450 20.31 0.72 3.48
C VAL A 450 20.28 1.77 2.37
N LEU A 451 20.16 3.06 2.70
CA LEU A 451 20.13 4.15 1.72
C LEU A 451 21.43 4.20 0.90
N VAL A 452 22.59 4.21 1.56
CA VAL A 452 23.90 4.19 0.90
C VAL A 452 24.08 2.93 0.04
N HIS A 453 23.65 1.77 0.53
CA HIS A 453 23.73 0.52 -0.23
C HIS A 453 22.86 0.57 -1.50
N VAL A 454 21.64 1.08 -1.41
CA VAL A 454 20.76 1.24 -2.58
C VAL A 454 21.38 2.22 -3.58
N MET A 455 21.91 3.35 -3.11
CA MET A 455 22.59 4.31 -3.97
C MET A 455 23.80 3.70 -4.67
N ASN A 456 24.58 2.87 -3.97
CA ASN A 456 25.68 2.10 -4.55
C ASN A 456 25.21 1.16 -5.67
N ASP A 457 24.13 0.41 -5.43
CA ASP A 457 23.55 -0.49 -6.43
C ASP A 457 23.00 0.26 -7.65
N LEU A 458 22.38 1.43 -7.45
CA LEU A 458 21.92 2.28 -8.54
C LEU A 458 23.11 2.82 -9.36
N THR A 459 24.23 3.20 -8.70
CA THR A 459 25.47 3.59 -9.38
C THR A 459 26.05 2.43 -10.19
N TYR A 460 26.06 1.21 -9.64
CA TYR A 460 26.47 0.02 -10.36
C TYR A 460 25.62 -0.22 -11.61
N VAL A 461 24.30 -0.10 -11.51
CA VAL A 461 23.38 -0.28 -12.65
C VAL A 461 23.61 0.81 -13.72
N ASN A 462 23.85 2.05 -13.31
CA ASN A 462 24.14 3.19 -14.21
C ASN A 462 25.60 3.29 -14.69
N ARG A 463 26.45 2.29 -14.44
CA ARG A 463 27.87 2.37 -14.79
C ARG A 463 28.15 2.45 -16.29
N GLU A 464 27.20 2.11 -17.16
CA GLU A 464 27.38 2.20 -18.61
C GLU A 464 26.89 3.55 -19.18
N SER A 465 26.12 4.32 -18.42
CA SER A 465 25.60 5.65 -18.77
C SER A 465 26.44 6.81 -18.19
N ARG A 466 27.71 6.53 -17.83
CA ARG A 466 28.67 7.35 -17.04
C ARG A 466 29.00 8.78 -17.52
N ALA A 467 28.37 9.31 -18.57
CA ALA A 467 28.78 10.57 -19.22
C ALA A 467 27.78 11.74 -19.10
N GLU A 468 26.73 11.62 -18.28
CA GLU A 468 25.83 12.75 -18.03
C GLU A 468 26.31 13.58 -16.83
N ASP A 469 26.50 14.89 -17.05
CA ASP A 469 26.97 15.85 -16.03
C ASP A 469 26.16 15.79 -14.72
N LEU A 470 24.87 15.48 -14.81
CA LEU A 470 23.98 15.32 -13.65
C LEU A 470 24.38 14.13 -12.77
N ILE A 471 24.77 12.99 -13.36
CA ILE A 471 25.19 11.78 -12.63
C ILE A 471 26.50 12.05 -11.89
N LEU A 472 27.46 12.72 -12.55
CA LEU A 472 28.73 13.10 -11.94
C LEU A 472 28.53 14.05 -10.74
N ARG A 473 27.61 15.03 -10.85
CA ARG A 473 27.26 15.90 -9.72
C ARG A 473 26.65 15.10 -8.58
N CYS A 474 25.72 14.17 -8.85
CA CYS A 474 25.14 13.31 -7.83
C CYS A 474 26.23 12.50 -7.11
N ASP A 475 27.15 11.87 -7.85
CA ASP A 475 28.25 11.09 -7.26
C ASP A 475 29.16 11.93 -6.36
N LYS A 476 29.49 13.16 -6.78
CA LYS A 476 30.27 14.11 -5.96
C LYS A 476 29.53 14.43 -4.65
N THR A 477 28.24 14.72 -4.72
CA THR A 477 27.44 15.02 -3.52
C THR A 477 27.31 13.82 -2.58
N ILE A 478 27.18 12.60 -3.12
CA ILE A 478 27.12 11.36 -2.32
C ILE A 478 28.42 11.16 -1.56
N ILE A 479 29.57 11.26 -2.24
CA ILE A 479 30.88 11.13 -1.60
C ILE A 479 31.07 12.19 -0.51
N GLN A 480 30.73 13.45 -0.80
CA GLN A 480 30.82 14.54 0.18
C GLN A 480 29.95 14.30 1.41
N GLY A 481 28.71 13.82 1.20
CA GLY A 481 27.82 13.51 2.32
C GLY A 481 28.33 12.33 3.15
N ILE A 482 28.82 11.25 2.51
CA ILE A 482 29.44 10.11 3.22
C ILE A 482 30.65 10.58 4.05
N ILE A 483 31.54 11.40 3.49
CA ILE A 483 32.71 11.95 4.20
C ILE A 483 32.27 12.78 5.41
N THR A 484 31.26 13.65 5.22
CA THR A 484 30.71 14.47 6.31
C THR A 484 30.10 13.60 7.40
N THR A 485 29.41 12.51 7.03
CA THR A 485 28.88 11.54 7.98
C THR A 485 30.00 10.89 8.80
N ILE A 486 31.06 10.39 8.17
CA ILE A 486 32.18 9.74 8.87
C ILE A 486 32.77 10.65 9.95
N ALA A 487 32.86 11.95 9.68
CA ALA A 487 33.37 12.94 10.60
C ALA A 487 32.50 13.17 11.84
N ASN A 488 31.19 12.97 11.70
CA ASN A 488 30.21 13.18 12.77
C ASN A 488 29.95 11.91 13.59
N LEU A 489 30.43 10.74 13.15
CA LEU A 489 30.30 9.50 13.91
C LEU A 489 31.39 9.42 14.99
N ASP A 490 31.02 8.97 16.19
CA ASP A 490 31.98 8.78 17.30
C ASP A 490 32.51 7.34 17.41
N ASN A 491 31.81 6.36 16.82
CA ASN A 491 32.09 4.93 16.98
C ASN A 491 32.96 4.38 15.85
N ASP A 492 34.13 3.81 16.21
CA ASP A 492 35.07 3.15 15.30
C ASP A 492 34.40 2.09 14.40
N SER A 493 33.49 1.27 14.96
CA SER A 493 32.79 0.24 14.18
C SER A 493 31.88 0.84 13.12
N GLN A 494 31.19 1.94 13.44
CA GLN A 494 30.26 2.59 12.51
C GLN A 494 31.03 3.25 11.37
N LYS A 495 32.11 3.97 11.70
CA LYS A 495 32.99 4.56 10.70
C LYS A 495 33.61 3.52 9.78
N ARG A 496 34.11 2.41 10.34
CA ARG A 496 34.58 1.26 9.55
C ARG A 496 33.51 0.79 8.56
N ASP A 497 32.27 0.62 9.00
CA ASP A 497 31.19 0.12 8.15
C ASP A 497 30.83 1.11 7.03
N VAL A 498 30.81 2.42 7.33
CA VAL A 498 30.62 3.47 6.31
C VAL A 498 31.78 3.53 5.32
N LEU A 499 33.02 3.40 5.78
CA LEU A 499 34.21 3.36 4.93
C LEU A 499 34.23 2.12 4.03
N ASN A 500 33.82 0.96 4.53
CA ASN A 500 33.70 -0.25 3.70
C ASN A 500 32.67 -0.08 2.58
N MET A 501 31.54 0.60 2.85
CA MET A 501 30.59 0.94 1.80
C MET A 501 31.17 1.92 0.78
N LEU A 502 31.94 2.90 1.24
CA LEU A 502 32.62 3.86 0.38
C LEU A 502 33.66 3.17 -0.51
N GLU A 503 34.40 2.19 0.01
CA GLU A 503 35.35 1.39 -0.76
C GLU A 503 34.67 0.68 -1.94
N GLU A 504 33.47 0.12 -1.72
CA GLU A 504 32.68 -0.47 -2.81
C GLU A 504 32.16 0.61 -3.77
N TYR A 505 31.71 1.75 -3.26
CA TYR A 505 31.16 2.84 -4.06
C TYR A 505 32.17 3.43 -5.04
N VAL A 506 33.41 3.66 -4.59
CA VAL A 506 34.46 4.26 -5.44
C VAL A 506 34.83 3.39 -6.64
N LYS A 507 34.55 2.08 -6.59
CA LYS A 507 34.79 1.15 -7.72
C LYS A 507 33.80 1.37 -8.88
N PHE A 508 32.67 2.05 -8.64
CA PHE A 508 31.62 2.23 -9.64
C PHE A 508 31.48 3.66 -10.18
N VAL A 509 32.00 4.66 -9.49
CA VAL A 509 31.96 6.06 -9.93
C VAL A 509 33.05 6.37 -10.97
N ASP A 510 32.90 7.51 -11.65
CA ASP A 510 33.93 8.03 -12.53
C ASP A 510 35.11 8.62 -11.72
N VAL A 511 36.34 8.42 -12.20
CA VAL A 511 37.57 8.85 -11.53
C VAL A 511 37.62 10.38 -11.35
N SER A 512 36.98 11.15 -12.23
CA SER A 512 36.87 12.62 -12.09
C SER A 512 36.08 13.06 -10.85
N VAL A 513 35.32 12.16 -10.23
CA VAL A 513 34.63 12.40 -8.96
C VAL A 513 35.63 12.42 -7.79
N PHE A 514 36.76 11.73 -7.89
CA PHE A 514 37.74 11.62 -6.79
C PHE A 514 38.33 12.97 -6.38
N GLU A 515 38.38 13.96 -7.26
CA GLU A 515 38.78 15.34 -6.90
C GLU A 515 37.95 15.89 -5.73
N SER A 516 36.65 15.56 -5.68
CA SER A 516 35.76 16.01 -4.58
C SER A 516 36.11 15.40 -3.22
N PHE A 517 36.73 14.22 -3.24
CA PHE A 517 37.22 13.51 -2.06
C PHE A 517 38.48 14.19 -1.51
N PHE A 518 39.41 14.56 -2.38
CA PHE A 518 40.70 15.14 -1.99
C PHE A 518 40.62 16.61 -1.55
N HIS A 519 39.62 17.37 -2.01
CA HIS A 519 39.46 18.79 -1.64
C HIS A 519 39.32 19.02 -0.12
N ARG A 520 38.74 18.08 0.64
CA ARG A 520 38.56 18.19 2.11
C ARG A 520 39.18 17.01 2.87
N PHE A 521 40.18 16.37 2.27
CA PHE A 521 40.82 15.18 2.81
C PHE A 521 41.46 15.39 4.19
N GLU A 522 42.20 16.49 4.34
CA GLU A 522 42.82 16.90 5.61
C GLU A 522 41.79 17.14 6.72
N GLU A 523 40.62 17.70 6.39
CA GLU A 523 39.61 18.07 7.37
C GLU A 523 38.87 16.85 7.93
N PHE A 524 38.55 15.85 7.10
CA PHE A 524 37.63 14.78 7.49
C PHE A 524 38.19 13.37 7.49
N LEU A 525 39.22 13.08 6.68
CA LEU A 525 39.71 11.72 6.51
C LEU A 525 41.09 11.51 7.13
N MET A 526 41.89 12.56 7.26
CA MET A 526 43.16 12.47 7.99
C MET A 526 43.01 12.02 9.45
N PRO A 527 41.97 12.43 10.21
CA PRO A 527 41.71 11.85 11.52
C PRO A 527 41.56 10.32 11.49
N SER A 528 40.86 9.79 10.49
CA SER A 528 40.69 8.35 10.28
C SER A 528 42.00 7.66 9.90
N VAL A 529 42.81 8.27 9.02
CA VAL A 529 44.12 7.73 8.61
C VAL A 529 45.08 7.66 9.79
N LEU A 530 44.98 8.60 10.73
CA LEU A 530 45.83 8.70 11.91
C LEU A 530 45.24 8.01 13.16
N ALA A 531 44.08 7.36 13.05
CA ALA A 531 43.43 6.65 14.15
C ALA A 531 44.19 5.34 14.48
N LYS A 532 45.30 5.48 15.22
CA LYS A 532 46.29 4.41 15.38
C LYS A 532 45.70 3.09 15.89
N ASN A 533 45.97 1.99 15.18
CA ASN A 533 45.55 0.63 15.52
C ASN A 533 44.02 0.44 15.64
N THR A 534 43.24 1.18 14.83
CA THR A 534 41.79 1.06 14.78
C THR A 534 41.31 0.36 13.50
N GLU A 535 40.07 -0.13 13.50
CA GLU A 535 39.48 -0.70 12.29
C GLU A 535 39.05 0.40 11.30
N GLU A 536 38.72 1.61 11.77
CA GLU A 536 38.54 2.82 10.95
C GLU A 536 39.78 3.12 10.10
N GLN A 537 40.98 3.10 10.71
CA GLN A 537 42.24 3.35 10.01
C GLN A 537 42.48 2.33 8.90
N LYS A 538 42.22 1.06 9.17
CA LYS A 538 42.36 -0.01 8.18
C LYS A 538 41.38 0.17 7.01
N ALA A 539 40.13 0.56 7.31
CA ALA A 539 39.11 0.76 6.30
C ALA A 539 39.43 1.96 5.40
N VAL A 540 39.85 3.12 5.95
CA VAL A 540 40.18 4.30 5.12
C VAL A 540 41.41 4.07 4.24
N VAL A 541 42.41 3.32 4.71
CA VAL A 541 43.56 2.93 3.87
C VAL A 541 43.11 2.04 2.71
N SER A 542 42.15 1.14 2.96
CA SER A 542 41.58 0.26 1.93
C SER A 542 40.79 1.06 0.88
N VAL A 543 39.97 2.04 1.29
CA VAL A 543 39.28 3.00 0.39
C VAL A 543 40.26 3.69 -0.53
N LEU A 544 41.33 4.28 0.04
CA LEU A 544 42.37 4.97 -0.73
C LEU A 544 43.09 4.02 -1.70
N GLY A 545 43.34 2.79 -1.28
CA GLY A 545 43.89 1.75 -2.15
C GLY A 545 42.98 1.40 -3.33
N ALA A 546 41.66 1.28 -3.08
CA ALA A 546 40.68 1.03 -4.13
C ALA A 546 40.59 2.19 -5.13
N MET A 547 40.59 3.44 -4.64
CA MET A 547 40.62 4.63 -5.49
C MET A 547 41.88 4.67 -6.38
N MET A 548 43.06 4.40 -5.80
CA MET A 548 44.32 4.33 -6.56
C MET A 548 44.22 3.30 -7.70
N CYS A 549 43.67 2.12 -7.43
CA CYS A 549 43.51 1.08 -8.46
C CYS A 549 42.50 1.47 -9.55
N CYS A 550 41.54 2.36 -9.26
CA CYS A 550 40.60 2.86 -10.24
C CYS A 550 41.21 3.94 -11.13
N GLU A 551 42.12 4.77 -10.61
CA GLU A 551 42.79 5.85 -11.35
C GLU A 551 44.01 5.35 -12.13
N ASP A 552 44.83 4.47 -11.54
CA ASP A 552 46.04 3.92 -12.14
C ASP A 552 45.85 2.44 -12.49
N LEU A 553 45.69 2.16 -13.78
CA LEU A 553 45.54 0.80 -14.31
C LEU A 553 46.77 -0.10 -14.11
N GLN A 554 47.92 0.47 -13.71
CA GLN A 554 49.15 -0.27 -13.39
C GLN A 554 49.29 -0.54 -11.89
N ALA A 555 48.40 0.01 -11.04
CA ALA A 555 48.41 -0.22 -9.61
C ALA A 555 47.85 -1.62 -9.28
N ASN A 556 48.49 -2.30 -8.34
CA ASN A 556 48.00 -3.58 -7.82
C ASN A 556 47.07 -3.35 -6.63
N PRO A 557 46.01 -4.16 -6.46
CA PRO A 557 45.23 -4.17 -5.22
C PRO A 557 46.13 -4.36 -4.01
N LEU A 558 45.84 -3.64 -2.93
CA LEU A 558 46.62 -3.73 -1.69
C LEU A 558 46.56 -5.17 -1.15
N THR A 559 47.71 -5.84 -1.15
CA THR A 559 47.84 -7.14 -0.47
C THR A 559 47.80 -6.94 1.04
N GLU A 560 47.47 -7.99 1.79
CA GLU A 560 47.51 -7.96 3.26
C GLU A 560 48.90 -7.53 3.78
N GLN A 561 49.98 -7.94 3.10
CA GLN A 561 51.35 -7.52 3.43
C GLN A 561 51.57 -6.02 3.19
N THR A 562 51.08 -5.47 2.08
CA THR A 562 51.17 -4.04 1.76
C THR A 562 50.35 -3.21 2.75
N LEU A 563 49.12 -3.64 3.04
CA LEU A 563 48.23 -2.98 4.00
C LEU A 563 48.89 -2.92 5.39
N ASN A 564 49.44 -4.04 5.88
CA ASN A 564 50.14 -4.08 7.17
C ASN A 564 51.38 -3.19 7.20
N ALA A 565 52.12 -3.09 6.09
CA ALA A 565 53.28 -2.19 5.99
C ALA A 565 52.86 -0.71 6.06
N ILE A 566 51.77 -0.32 5.38
CA ILE A 566 51.21 1.04 5.44
C ILE A 566 50.77 1.36 6.88
N LEU A 567 50.00 0.47 7.50
CA LEU A 567 49.50 0.64 8.87
C LEU A 567 50.65 0.73 9.88
N GLN A 568 51.69 -0.10 9.74
CA GLN A 568 52.87 -0.04 10.61
C GLN A 568 53.55 1.33 10.53
N SER A 569 53.80 1.84 9.31
CA SER A 569 54.40 3.16 9.12
C SER A 569 53.53 4.29 9.68
N LEU A 570 52.21 4.25 9.45
CA LEU A 570 51.27 5.25 10.02
C LEU A 570 51.21 5.20 11.55
N ASN A 571 51.29 4.01 12.15
CA ASN A 571 51.25 3.86 13.60
C ASN A 571 52.54 4.34 14.27
N SER A 572 53.69 4.22 13.58
CA SER A 572 54.98 4.78 14.02
C SER A 572 55.12 6.28 13.78
N PHE A 573 54.25 6.90 12.96
CA PHE A 573 54.31 8.33 12.68
C PHE A 573 54.02 9.16 13.94
N ASP A 574 54.86 10.15 14.22
CA ASP A 574 54.69 11.12 15.30
C ASP A 574 54.72 12.54 14.71
N ILE A 575 53.60 13.27 14.87
CA ILE A 575 53.44 14.63 14.34
C ILE A 575 54.39 15.65 14.99
N SER A 576 55.00 15.30 16.12
CA SER A 576 56.03 16.13 16.79
C SER A 576 57.41 16.00 16.14
N GLU A 577 57.65 14.93 15.37
CA GLU A 577 58.93 14.64 14.71
C GLU A 577 58.86 14.83 13.18
N ASP A 578 57.70 14.61 12.57
CA ASP A 578 57.48 14.71 11.13
C ASP A 578 56.25 15.54 10.77
N THR A 579 56.33 16.30 9.68
CA THR A 579 55.28 17.27 9.28
C THR A 579 54.15 16.67 8.45
N ASP A 580 54.32 15.47 7.89
CA ASP A 580 53.39 14.86 6.92
C ASP A 580 53.51 13.33 6.96
N ALA A 581 52.39 12.66 7.25
CA ALA A 581 52.34 11.21 7.44
C ALA A 581 52.68 10.42 6.16
N PHE A 582 52.32 10.92 4.98
CA PHE A 582 52.60 10.23 3.73
C PHE A 582 54.07 10.40 3.31
N ARG A 583 54.66 11.59 3.52
CA ARG A 583 56.11 11.79 3.33
C ARG A 583 56.93 10.91 4.27
N TYR A 584 56.44 10.68 5.48
CA TYR A 584 57.06 9.75 6.41
C TYR A 584 57.09 8.32 5.84
N ILE A 585 55.96 7.82 5.30
CA ILE A 585 55.92 6.49 4.64
C ILE A 585 56.91 6.42 3.48
N VAL A 586 56.97 7.46 2.63
CA VAL A 586 57.89 7.51 1.48
C VAL A 586 59.36 7.41 1.92
N ARG A 587 59.71 7.94 3.10
CA ARG A 587 61.09 7.92 3.63
C ARG A 587 61.45 6.64 4.38
N THR A 588 60.48 6.01 5.04
CA THR A 588 60.74 4.99 6.06
C THR A 588 60.27 3.59 5.68
N SER A 589 59.39 3.45 4.70
CA SER A 589 58.84 2.14 4.32
C SER A 589 59.73 1.44 3.29
N ASP A 590 60.17 0.21 3.61
CA ASP A 590 60.88 -0.67 2.66
C ASP A 590 59.92 -1.36 1.64
N ASN A 591 58.61 -1.23 1.84
CA ASN A 591 57.61 -1.80 0.94
C ASN A 591 57.34 -0.85 -0.24
N ARG A 592 57.78 -1.23 -1.45
CA ARG A 592 57.64 -0.43 -2.67
C ARG A 592 56.20 -0.05 -3.00
N GLU A 593 55.23 -0.93 -2.75
CA GLU A 593 53.82 -0.65 -3.05
C GLU A 593 53.21 0.31 -2.00
N ALA A 594 53.66 0.26 -0.73
CA ALA A 594 53.30 1.24 0.28
C ALA A 594 53.84 2.64 -0.06
N VAL A 595 55.07 2.73 -0.57
CA VAL A 595 55.67 3.99 -1.06
C VAL A 595 54.90 4.54 -2.26
N LYS A 596 54.53 3.68 -3.23
CA LYS A 596 53.70 4.10 -4.38
C LYS A 596 52.35 4.65 -3.94
N TRP A 597 51.67 3.97 -3.01
CA TRP A 597 50.40 4.42 -2.44
C TRP A 597 50.52 5.80 -1.78
N ALA A 598 51.56 6.01 -0.96
CA ALA A 598 51.78 7.30 -0.31
C ALA A 598 52.13 8.42 -1.30
N LYS A 599 52.93 8.12 -2.34
CA LYS A 599 53.22 9.08 -3.43
C LYS A 599 51.97 9.45 -4.22
N TRP A 600 51.10 8.48 -4.50
CA TRP A 600 49.83 8.73 -5.18
C TRP A 600 48.93 9.66 -4.36
N ILE A 601 48.77 9.44 -3.05
CA ILE A 601 47.99 10.34 -2.19
C ILE A 601 48.55 11.76 -2.20
N LEU A 602 49.87 11.92 -2.02
CA LEU A 602 50.51 13.23 -2.06
C LEU A 602 50.22 13.96 -3.38
N LYS A 603 50.31 13.26 -4.51
CA LYS A 603 49.99 13.79 -5.83
C LYS A 603 48.51 14.18 -5.93
N SER A 604 47.60 13.33 -5.45
CA SER A 604 46.14 13.58 -5.48
C SER A 604 45.70 14.74 -4.57
N CYS A 605 46.46 15.03 -3.51
CA CYS A 605 46.31 16.23 -2.67
C CYS A 605 46.98 17.49 -3.27
N GLY A 606 47.53 17.42 -4.49
CA GLY A 606 48.17 18.55 -5.17
C GLY A 606 49.61 18.85 -4.71
N VAL A 607 50.24 17.93 -3.98
CA VAL A 607 51.63 18.05 -3.52
C VAL A 607 52.57 17.50 -4.60
N VAL A 608 53.49 18.34 -5.09
CA VAL A 608 54.54 17.90 -6.02
C VAL A 608 55.56 17.05 -5.26
N VAL A 609 55.70 15.78 -5.65
CA VAL A 609 56.73 14.87 -5.14
C VAL A 609 57.82 14.79 -6.20
N GLU A 610 59.07 15.13 -5.86
CA GLU A 610 60.20 14.96 -6.78
C GLU A 610 60.43 13.46 -7.04
N GLU A 611 60.38 13.04 -8.30
CA GLU A 611 60.71 11.67 -8.70
C GLU A 611 62.23 11.50 -8.64
N GLU A 612 62.74 10.76 -7.64
CA GLU A 612 64.09 10.21 -7.74
C GLU A 612 64.07 9.09 -8.79
N GLU A 613 64.64 9.36 -9.97
CA GLU A 613 64.94 8.36 -10.99
C GLU A 613 65.84 7.27 -10.38
N ASP A 614 65.43 6.00 -10.51
CA ASP A 614 66.22 4.83 -10.14
C ASP A 614 67.60 4.89 -10.80
N VAL A 615 68.64 5.23 -10.04
CA VAL A 615 70.04 5.14 -10.48
C VAL A 615 70.38 3.67 -10.66
N VAL A 616 70.26 3.19 -11.90
CA VAL A 616 70.84 1.92 -12.33
C VAL A 616 72.36 1.99 -12.10
N LYS A 617 72.83 1.25 -11.09
CA LYS A 617 74.26 1.03 -10.86
C LYS A 617 74.87 0.34 -12.08
N VAL A 618 75.59 1.11 -12.89
CA VAL A 618 76.48 0.64 -13.94
C VAL A 618 77.58 -0.21 -13.30
N VAL A 619 77.62 -1.50 -13.64
CA VAL A 619 78.77 -2.38 -13.40
C VAL A 619 79.74 -2.21 -14.58
N PRO A 620 81.07 -2.04 -14.37
CA PRO A 620 81.99 -1.77 -15.47
C PRO A 620 82.26 -3.00 -16.33
N GLU A 621 82.36 -2.76 -17.63
CA GLU A 621 82.80 -3.69 -18.68
C GLU A 621 84.25 -4.16 -18.47
N GLU A 622 84.48 -5.47 -18.56
CA GLU A 622 85.79 -6.05 -18.88
C GLU A 622 85.79 -6.51 -20.35
N ILE A 623 86.85 -6.11 -21.05
CA ILE A 623 87.06 -6.30 -22.49
C ILE A 623 87.67 -7.69 -22.78
N VAL A 624 87.00 -8.35 -23.74
CA VAL A 624 87.25 -9.50 -24.64
C VAL A 624 88.73 -9.89 -24.95
N PRO A 625 89.02 -11.12 -25.46
CA PRO A 625 88.84 -11.45 -26.91
C PRO A 625 88.29 -12.88 -27.18
N GLU A 626 87.26 -13.05 -28.02
CA GLU A 626 87.28 -13.23 -29.48
C GLU A 626 87.80 -14.61 -29.91
N GLU A 627 86.90 -15.52 -30.31
CA GLU A 627 87.08 -16.39 -31.48
C GLU A 627 85.80 -17.12 -31.93
N ALA A 628 85.55 -17.01 -33.24
CA ALA A 628 84.92 -17.97 -34.15
C ALA A 628 83.37 -18.14 -34.24
N ARG A 629 82.83 -17.43 -35.25
CA ARG A 629 82.11 -17.93 -36.45
C ARG A 629 80.64 -18.39 -36.38
N GLU A 630 79.90 -17.86 -37.38
CA GLU A 630 78.85 -18.52 -38.20
C GLU A 630 77.58 -18.94 -37.46
N GLU A 631 76.34 -18.57 -37.77
CA GLU A 631 75.62 -18.14 -38.97
C GLU A 631 74.24 -17.59 -38.50
N GLU A 632 73.75 -16.51 -39.10
CA GLU A 632 72.30 -16.25 -39.25
C GLU A 632 71.81 -17.13 -40.43
N PRO A 633 70.50 -17.51 -40.57
CA PRO A 633 69.46 -16.48 -40.70
C PRO A 633 67.99 -16.85 -40.35
N GLU A 634 67.17 -15.79 -40.42
CA GLU A 634 65.81 -15.75 -40.96
C GLU A 634 64.61 -16.35 -40.19
N ALA A 635 63.85 -15.43 -39.59
CA ALA A 635 62.47 -15.09 -39.94
C ALA A 635 61.59 -16.16 -40.63
N LYS A 636 60.43 -16.46 -40.01
CA LYS A 636 59.10 -16.27 -40.64
C LYS A 636 57.91 -16.61 -39.73
N LYS A 637 57.06 -15.60 -39.56
CA LYS A 637 55.61 -15.60 -39.86
C LYS A 637 54.66 -16.56 -39.10
N ARG A 638 53.74 -15.88 -38.40
CA ARG A 638 52.27 -15.80 -38.65
C ARG A 638 51.32 -16.75 -37.92
N LYS A 639 50.26 -16.08 -37.44
CA LYS A 639 48.86 -16.48 -37.20
C LYS A 639 48.67 -17.30 -35.90
N LEU A 640 47.71 -16.99 -35.04
CA LEU A 640 46.42 -16.30 -35.21
C LEU A 640 46.11 -15.47 -33.96
#